data_AF-A0A4Y1QWC0-F1
#
_entry.id   AF-A0A4Y1QWC0-F1
#
_cell.length_a   1.000
_cell.length_b   1.000
_cell.length_c   1.000
_cell.angle_alpha   90.00
_cell.angle_beta   90.00
_cell.angle_gamma   90.00
#
_symmetry.space_group_name_H-M   'P 1'
#
loop_
_entity.id
_entity.type
_entity.pdbx_description
1 polymer ?
#
loop_
_entity_poly.entity_id
_entity_poly.type
_entity_poly.pdbx_seq_one_letter_code
_entity_poly.pdbx_strand_id
1 'polypeptide(L)'
;MKSLAAENMHIASSGSRSFHATSELVEMANSKYEYVKSYEVDDEVFLPNFIVVQINGRGFKRFSQVHEFEKPNDEVALNLMNSCAICVSEEFPDVVFLYGFSDEYSFVFKKTSKFYQRRASKVESIIVSFFTSVYVMKWREFFPHKELRYSPSFHARVISCASIEVLQSYLLWRQTNCHTHNLHKTCLWELIKCGKTESEALELLRGTTKEEKNDLLFGNFEINYQKLNPMFRQGSCILKTEVIDIVKHRENGSPVRRLRKKSSIVHSKNIAGKCFWNNHTGLLKELGSFTNDIGKVEPDYVRSFQFKKILMPSTWIVIRIDGCHFHRFSDVHEFVKPNDKQALNLMNACAMAVVKEFPDIVFSYGVSDEYSFVLKKDSHFYQRQASEIVSAIVSLFTSIYITKWKDFIHKKELKYPPYFDGRAVCYPSVEILRDYLAWRQWSQISNGFAGHINNQYNTCFWELVKSGKSKSEAQNFLKGTQTGDKEKLLKQFGIDYHKLPAMFRQGRHHNDAGERKTWWKSLKRVIVEHCNIIEPSFWAAHPTILYRISSAKVETTCWSFVPTSMTSFVSVEPSLDLPYSCRAGSCSSRDCKVVEGVWTSKIRASLMMTRLKCGFVFGCAAYPSSDVVLETHRKRSSLDKTAQEQLQAVPLMLQLLDGVNPRKSSETKCQMQLITGFPNQNKSSRGFT
;
A
#
# COMPACT_ATOMS: atom_id res chain seq x y z
N MET A 1 15.67 35.62 56.21
CA MET A 1 16.01 34.21 56.49
C MET A 1 14.84 33.59 57.25
N LYS A 2 14.19 32.58 56.65
CA LYS A 2 13.41 31.48 57.26
C LYS A 2 12.23 31.85 58.19
N SER A 3 11.04 31.27 58.11
CA SER A 3 10.44 30.22 57.29
C SER A 3 8.98 30.04 57.76
N LEU A 4 8.10 29.58 56.87
CA LEU A 4 6.85 28.85 57.11
C LEU A 4 5.61 29.66 57.55
N ALA A 5 4.77 29.96 56.56
CA ALA A 5 3.33 30.12 56.72
C ALA A 5 2.60 29.47 55.53
N ALA A 6 1.51 28.76 55.84
CA ALA A 6 0.45 28.22 54.95
C ALA A 6 0.88 27.13 53.94
N GLU A 7 0.14 26.05 53.67
CA GLU A 7 -1.31 25.88 53.76
C GLU A 7 -1.67 24.38 53.61
N ASN A 8 -2.61 23.91 54.42
CA ASN A 8 -3.27 22.61 54.28
C ASN A 8 -4.34 22.69 53.18
N MET A 9 -4.23 21.90 52.11
CA MET A 9 -5.39 21.55 51.30
C MET A 9 -5.24 20.14 50.70
N HIS A 10 -5.92 19.19 51.33
CA HIS A 10 -6.10 17.83 50.84
C HIS A 10 -6.99 17.84 49.58
N ILE A 11 -6.43 17.50 48.43
CA ILE A 11 -7.17 17.11 47.23
C ILE A 11 -6.83 15.66 46.92
N ALA A 12 -7.84 14.80 47.01
CA ALA A 12 -7.78 13.41 46.57
C ALA A 12 -7.61 13.36 45.04
N SER A 13 -6.42 12.96 44.59
CA SER A 13 -6.13 12.73 43.18
C SER A 13 -6.73 11.38 42.75
N SER A 14 -7.75 11.46 41.90
CA SER A 14 -8.30 10.29 41.20
C SER A 14 -7.25 9.73 40.24
N GLY A 15 -6.76 8.53 40.55
CA GLY A 15 -5.72 7.83 39.80
C GLY A 15 -6.08 7.59 38.33
N SER A 16 -5.48 8.39 37.46
CA SER A 16 -5.29 8.09 36.05
C SER A 16 -4.20 7.01 35.95
N ARG A 17 -4.61 5.75 35.77
CA ARG A 17 -3.69 4.67 35.35
C ARG A 17 -3.15 5.01 33.97
N SER A 18 -1.97 5.63 33.93
CA SER A 18 -1.11 5.62 32.75
C SER A 18 -0.73 4.17 32.50
N PHE A 19 -1.32 3.55 31.49
CA PHE A 19 -0.79 2.31 30.93
C PHE A 19 0.52 2.68 30.22
N HIS A 20 1.62 2.68 30.98
CA HIS A 20 2.93 2.42 30.39
C HIS A 20 2.87 0.99 29.88
N ALA A 21 2.66 0.85 28.57
CA ALA A 21 3.12 -0.33 27.88
C ALA A 21 4.65 -0.33 28.00
N THR A 22 5.16 -0.98 29.04
CA THR A 22 6.55 -1.41 29.12
C THR A 22 6.74 -2.46 28.03
N SER A 23 6.90 -1.99 26.79
CA SER A 23 7.72 -2.67 25.79
C SER A 23 9.17 -2.50 26.25
N GLU A 24 9.54 -3.19 27.32
CA GLU A 24 10.94 -3.52 27.55
C GLU A 24 11.35 -4.36 26.34
N LEU A 25 12.01 -3.69 25.41
CA LEU A 25 12.76 -4.30 24.33
C LEU A 25 13.67 -5.34 24.96
N VAL A 26 13.41 -6.62 24.69
CA VAL A 26 14.52 -7.56 24.62
C VAL A 26 15.43 -6.99 23.53
N GLU A 27 16.54 -6.39 23.94
CA GLU A 27 17.63 -5.99 23.07
C GLU A 27 17.95 -7.19 22.17
N MET A 28 17.57 -7.10 20.88
CA MET A 28 18.03 -8.07 19.90
C MET A 28 19.55 -7.96 19.89
N ALA A 29 20.26 -9.05 20.18
CA ALA A 29 21.72 -9.02 20.18
C ALA A 29 22.23 -8.43 18.86
N ASN A 30 23.14 -7.45 18.94
CA ASN A 30 23.71 -6.68 17.83
C ASN A 30 24.08 -7.59 16.64
N SER A 31 23.15 -7.79 15.72
CA SER A 31 23.38 -8.58 14.52
C SER A 31 24.09 -7.70 13.50
N LYS A 32 24.96 -8.29 12.67
CA LYS A 32 25.59 -7.54 11.56
C LYS A 32 24.58 -6.87 10.61
N TYR A 33 23.32 -7.32 10.63
CA TYR A 33 22.24 -6.81 9.79
C TYR A 33 21.40 -5.70 10.45
N GLU A 34 21.63 -5.35 11.71
CA GLU A 34 20.78 -4.40 12.44
C GLU A 34 20.74 -3.01 11.77
N TYR A 35 21.79 -2.66 11.04
CA TYR A 35 21.87 -1.41 10.28
C TYR A 35 20.68 -1.20 9.32
N VAL A 36 20.02 -2.27 8.83
CA VAL A 36 18.87 -2.14 7.91
C VAL A 36 17.66 -1.44 8.56
N LYS A 37 17.62 -1.36 9.89
CA LYS A 37 16.61 -0.61 10.65
C LYS A 37 16.76 0.91 10.48
N SER A 38 17.96 1.40 10.16
CA SER A 38 18.21 2.83 9.92
C SER A 38 17.53 3.36 8.65
N TYR A 39 17.07 2.47 7.76
CA TYR A 39 16.28 2.82 6.57
C TYR A 39 14.80 3.08 6.91
N GLU A 40 14.34 2.75 8.12
CA GLU A 40 13.01 3.16 8.57
C GLU A 40 12.99 4.69 8.73
N VAL A 41 12.03 5.35 8.07
CA VAL A 41 11.93 6.81 8.06
C VAL A 41 10.87 7.25 9.06
N ASP A 42 11.22 8.17 9.95
CA ASP A 42 10.27 8.82 10.85
C ASP A 42 9.24 9.63 10.06
N ASP A 43 7.99 9.57 10.49
CA ASP A 43 6.86 10.27 9.87
C ASP A 43 5.89 10.83 10.91
N GLU A 44 6.48 11.34 12.01
CA GLU A 44 5.75 12.10 13.01
C GLU A 44 4.94 13.25 12.39
N VAL A 45 3.64 13.31 12.73
CA VAL A 45 2.81 14.49 12.49
C VAL A 45 3.10 15.53 13.57
N PHE A 46 3.96 16.50 13.25
CA PHE A 46 4.38 17.53 14.20
C PHE A 46 3.22 18.28 14.86
N LEU A 47 3.40 18.64 16.12
CA LEU A 47 2.56 19.62 16.79
C LEU A 47 2.77 21.01 16.16
N PRO A 48 1.74 21.88 16.08
CA PRO A 48 0.41 21.75 16.67
C PRO A 48 -0.65 21.09 15.78
N ASN A 49 -0.25 20.40 14.69
CA ASN A 49 -1.19 19.90 13.69
C ASN A 49 -2.17 18.86 14.27
N PHE A 50 -3.42 18.92 13.84
CA PHE A 50 -4.39 17.85 14.10
C PHE A 50 -4.14 16.67 13.17
N ILE A 51 -4.37 15.46 13.68
CA ILE A 51 -4.31 14.23 12.91
C ILE A 51 -5.73 13.85 12.53
N VAL A 52 -6.01 13.79 11.22
CA VAL A 52 -7.25 13.22 10.68
C VAL A 52 -6.90 12.00 9.86
N VAL A 53 -7.40 10.83 10.23
CA VAL A 53 -7.30 9.64 9.38
C VAL A 53 -8.55 9.56 8.52
N GLN A 54 -8.38 9.51 7.20
CA GLN A 54 -9.48 9.28 6.26
C GLN A 54 -9.36 7.86 5.72
N ILE A 55 -10.42 7.07 5.81
CA ILE A 55 -10.56 5.71 5.27
C ILE A 55 -11.53 5.73 4.10
N ASN A 56 -11.21 5.04 3.00
CA ASN A 56 -12.06 4.85 1.83
C ASN A 56 -12.14 3.38 1.41
N GLY A 57 -13.31 2.93 0.94
CA GLY A 57 -13.48 1.58 0.40
C GLY A 57 -12.69 1.32 -0.90
N ARG A 58 -11.84 0.28 -0.92
CA ARG A 58 -11.11 -0.14 -2.13
C ARG A 58 -12.04 -0.90 -3.08
N GLY A 59 -12.35 -0.29 -4.22
CA GLY A 59 -13.16 -0.95 -5.26
C GLY A 59 -14.63 -1.11 -4.87
N PHE A 60 -15.16 -0.22 -4.04
CA PHE A 60 -16.51 -0.35 -3.48
C PHE A 60 -17.64 -0.21 -4.50
N LYS A 61 -17.39 0.38 -5.69
CA LYS A 61 -18.33 0.28 -6.83
C LYS A 61 -18.67 -1.18 -7.12
N ARG A 62 -17.64 -2.00 -7.36
CA ARG A 62 -17.79 -3.45 -7.61
C ARG A 62 -18.30 -4.18 -6.36
N PHE A 63 -17.82 -3.83 -5.17
CA PHE A 63 -18.26 -4.47 -3.92
C PHE A 63 -19.76 -4.32 -3.72
N SER A 64 -20.28 -3.11 -3.90
CA SER A 64 -21.70 -2.82 -3.77
C SER A 64 -22.56 -3.50 -4.85
N GLN A 65 -22.02 -3.73 -6.04
CA GLN A 65 -22.71 -4.46 -7.11
C GLN A 65 -22.78 -5.96 -6.79
N VAL A 66 -21.65 -6.55 -6.40
CA VAL A 66 -21.55 -7.99 -6.10
C VAL A 66 -22.38 -8.38 -4.88
N HIS A 67 -22.52 -7.49 -3.89
CA HIS A 67 -23.34 -7.71 -2.70
C HIS A 67 -24.73 -7.07 -2.79
N GLU A 68 -25.11 -6.61 -3.99
CA GLU A 68 -26.46 -6.15 -4.32
C GLU A 68 -26.96 -5.08 -3.35
N PHE A 69 -26.13 -4.06 -3.10
CA PHE A 69 -26.50 -2.93 -2.26
C PHE A 69 -27.55 -2.08 -2.96
N GLU A 70 -28.53 -1.62 -2.19
CA GLU A 70 -29.58 -0.72 -2.67
C GLU A 70 -29.01 0.58 -3.25
N LYS A 71 -29.72 1.11 -4.25
CA LYS A 71 -29.33 2.32 -4.98
C LYS A 71 -30.45 3.36 -4.94
N PRO A 72 -30.13 4.65 -4.74
CA PRO A 72 -28.78 5.24 -4.68
C PRO A 72 -28.01 4.99 -3.38
N ASN A 73 -28.69 4.64 -2.29
CA ASN A 73 -28.12 4.42 -0.97
C ASN A 73 -28.65 3.12 -0.36
N ASP A 74 -27.78 2.43 0.38
CA ASP A 74 -28.13 1.25 1.16
C ASP A 74 -27.97 1.59 2.64
N GLU A 75 -29.10 1.68 3.35
CA GLU A 75 -29.14 2.08 4.75
C GLU A 75 -28.39 1.09 5.66
N VAL A 76 -28.51 -0.21 5.37
CA VAL A 76 -27.87 -1.27 6.15
C VAL A 76 -26.35 -1.18 6.00
N ALA A 77 -25.85 -0.97 4.78
CA ALA A 77 -24.42 -0.78 4.52
C ALA A 77 -23.85 0.46 5.22
N LEU A 78 -24.59 1.57 5.21
CA LEU A 78 -24.19 2.79 5.90
C LEU A 78 -24.19 2.60 7.42
N ASN A 79 -25.18 1.88 7.96
CA ASN A 79 -25.23 1.56 9.39
C ASN A 79 -24.10 0.60 9.81
N LEU A 80 -23.68 -0.34 8.95
CA LEU A 80 -22.48 -1.13 9.18
C LEU A 80 -21.22 -0.23 9.26
N MET A 81 -21.05 0.71 8.32
CA MET A 81 -19.94 1.68 8.36
C MET A 81 -19.97 2.53 9.65
N ASN A 82 -21.14 3.02 10.06
CA ASN A 82 -21.34 3.77 11.31
C ASN A 82 -20.95 2.92 12.54
N SER A 83 -21.39 1.65 12.57
CA SER A 83 -21.09 0.70 13.64
C SER A 83 -19.59 0.40 13.75
N CYS A 84 -18.88 0.32 12.61
CA CYS A 84 -17.43 0.19 12.57
C CYS A 84 -16.74 1.43 13.15
N ALA A 85 -17.20 2.63 12.76
CA ALA A 85 -16.64 3.89 13.25
C ALA A 85 -16.86 4.09 14.76
N ILE A 86 -18.01 3.66 15.30
CA ILE A 86 -18.25 3.63 16.75
C ILE A 86 -17.21 2.75 17.44
N CYS A 87 -16.98 1.52 16.96
CA CYS A 87 -15.98 0.63 17.56
C CYS A 87 -14.56 1.23 17.50
N VAL A 88 -14.18 1.89 16.40
CA VAL A 88 -12.89 2.62 16.33
C VAL A 88 -12.82 3.68 17.44
N SER A 89 -13.89 4.44 17.65
CA SER A 89 -13.92 5.46 18.69
C SER A 89 -13.83 4.88 20.11
N GLU A 90 -14.35 3.68 20.33
CA GLU A 90 -14.31 2.98 21.63
C GLU A 90 -12.93 2.38 21.90
N GLU A 91 -12.32 1.75 20.89
CA GLU A 91 -10.98 1.16 21.00
C GLU A 91 -9.87 2.21 21.08
N PHE A 92 -10.04 3.35 20.40
CA PHE A 92 -9.07 4.43 20.35
C PHE A 92 -9.63 5.72 20.98
N PRO A 93 -9.46 5.92 22.31
CA PRO A 93 -10.04 7.04 23.04
C PRO A 93 -9.66 8.43 22.51
N ASP A 94 -8.49 8.56 21.90
CA ASP A 94 -7.97 9.81 21.34
C ASP A 94 -8.70 10.25 20.06
N VAL A 95 -9.49 9.38 19.42
CA VAL A 95 -10.42 9.75 18.34
C VAL A 95 -11.66 10.39 18.95
N VAL A 96 -11.88 11.68 18.72
CA VAL A 96 -12.90 12.47 19.44
C VAL A 96 -14.06 12.95 18.58
N PHE A 97 -13.86 13.01 17.26
CA PHE A 97 -14.90 13.37 16.29
C PHE A 97 -14.76 12.50 15.06
N LEU A 98 -15.89 12.01 14.53
CA LEU A 98 -15.89 11.20 13.32
C LEU A 98 -16.97 11.67 12.36
N TYR A 99 -16.69 11.59 11.08
CA TYR A 99 -17.64 11.90 10.03
C TYR A 99 -17.52 10.91 8.87
N GLY A 100 -18.64 10.33 8.43
CA GLY A 100 -18.66 9.37 7.35
C GLY A 100 -19.89 9.48 6.45
N PHE A 101 -19.71 9.05 5.20
CA PHE A 101 -20.77 8.93 4.20
C PHE A 101 -20.29 8.03 3.06
N SER A 102 -21.22 7.43 2.30
CA SER A 102 -20.88 6.46 1.26
C SER A 102 -19.99 5.34 1.85
N ASP A 103 -18.81 5.16 1.28
CA ASP A 103 -17.77 4.19 1.60
C ASP A 103 -16.56 4.85 2.28
N GLU A 104 -16.74 6.05 2.85
CA GLU A 104 -15.69 6.84 3.49
C GLU A 104 -16.00 7.15 4.96
N TYR A 105 -14.95 7.17 5.79
CA TYR A 105 -14.98 7.73 7.15
C TYR A 105 -13.73 8.56 7.48
N SER A 106 -13.92 9.63 8.24
CA SER A 106 -12.87 10.49 8.79
C SER A 106 -12.83 10.38 10.30
N PHE A 107 -11.64 10.22 10.88
CA PHE A 107 -11.38 10.06 12.30
C PHE A 107 -10.46 11.18 12.78
N VAL A 108 -11.00 12.11 13.57
CA VAL A 108 -10.25 13.26 14.08
C VAL A 108 -9.72 12.95 15.47
N PHE A 109 -8.40 13.01 15.62
CA PHE A 109 -7.74 12.85 16.91
C PHE A 109 -7.71 14.17 17.68
N LYS A 110 -7.79 14.09 19.01
CA LYS A 110 -7.61 15.25 19.90
C LYS A 110 -6.25 15.91 19.65
N LYS A 111 -6.18 17.23 19.80
CA LYS A 111 -4.98 18.02 19.47
C LYS A 111 -3.73 17.53 20.21
N THR A 112 -3.90 17.14 21.47
CA THR A 112 -2.83 16.72 22.39
C THR A 112 -2.44 15.24 22.28
N SER A 113 -3.02 14.50 21.33
CA SER A 113 -2.74 13.08 21.14
C SER A 113 -1.24 12.82 21.00
N LYS A 114 -0.74 11.84 21.75
CA LYS A 114 0.61 11.25 21.62
C LYS A 114 0.54 9.81 21.08
N PHE A 115 -0.62 9.42 20.55
CA PHE A 115 -0.90 8.07 20.08
C PHE A 115 0.19 7.60 19.11
N TYR A 116 0.90 6.52 19.48
CA TYR A 116 2.06 5.99 18.76
C TYR A 116 3.13 7.02 18.34
N GLN A 117 3.43 7.98 19.22
CA GLN A 117 4.37 9.08 18.92
C GLN A 117 3.97 9.85 17.65
N ARG A 118 2.66 9.88 17.33
CA ARG A 118 2.08 10.62 16.21
C ARG A 118 2.64 10.22 14.84
N ARG A 119 3.24 9.04 14.72
CA ARG A 119 3.75 8.49 13.44
C ARG A 119 2.61 8.21 12.48
N ALA A 120 2.56 8.93 11.36
CA ALA A 120 1.46 8.88 10.41
C ALA A 120 1.17 7.45 9.92
N SER A 121 2.21 6.72 9.50
CA SER A 121 2.09 5.33 9.02
C SER A 121 1.51 4.38 10.06
N LYS A 122 1.88 4.55 11.34
CA LYS A 122 1.37 3.72 12.44
C LYS A 122 -0.10 4.03 12.72
N VAL A 123 -0.45 5.31 12.78
CA VAL A 123 -1.83 5.74 13.07
C VAL A 123 -2.77 5.32 11.95
N GLU A 124 -2.43 5.54 10.69
CA GLU A 124 -3.30 5.19 9.56
C GLU A 124 -3.51 3.68 9.41
N SER A 125 -2.44 2.89 9.53
CA SER A 125 -2.49 1.43 9.32
C SER A 125 -3.30 0.73 10.42
N ILE A 126 -3.16 1.19 11.67
CA ILE A 126 -3.94 0.65 12.80
C ILE A 126 -5.43 0.96 12.64
N ILE A 127 -5.77 2.22 12.35
CA ILE A 127 -7.17 2.65 12.24
C ILE A 127 -7.87 1.93 11.08
N VAL A 128 -7.21 1.81 9.92
CA VAL A 128 -7.79 1.09 8.77
C VAL A 128 -7.87 -0.41 8.98
N SER A 129 -6.87 -1.02 9.60
CA SER A 129 -6.90 -2.45 9.92
C SER A 129 -8.03 -2.77 10.89
N PHE A 130 -8.13 -2.02 11.99
CA PHE A 130 -9.19 -2.23 12.97
C PHE A 130 -10.58 -1.99 12.38
N PHE A 131 -10.76 -0.91 11.61
CA PHE A 131 -12.02 -0.66 10.91
C PHE A 131 -12.40 -1.82 9.97
N THR A 132 -11.44 -2.30 9.18
CA THR A 132 -11.64 -3.46 8.28
C THR A 132 -12.02 -4.71 9.07
N SER A 133 -11.38 -4.91 10.21
CA SER A 133 -11.62 -6.05 11.08
C SER A 133 -13.07 -6.09 11.59
N VAL A 134 -13.52 -4.96 12.14
CA VAL A 134 -14.90 -4.80 12.61
C VAL A 134 -15.90 -4.95 11.47
N TYR A 135 -15.60 -4.41 10.29
CA TYR A 135 -16.50 -4.51 9.12
C TYR A 135 -16.78 -5.97 8.75
N VAL A 136 -15.74 -6.81 8.69
CA VAL A 136 -15.89 -8.23 8.36
C VAL A 136 -16.58 -8.99 9.49
N MET A 137 -16.21 -8.74 10.75
CA MET A 137 -16.81 -9.42 11.89
C MET A 137 -18.30 -9.10 12.06
N LYS A 138 -18.70 -7.85 11.85
CA LYS A 138 -20.09 -7.40 11.97
C LYS A 138 -20.92 -7.63 10.72
N TRP A 139 -20.33 -8.11 9.62
CA TRP A 139 -21.07 -8.30 8.37
C TRP A 139 -22.37 -9.09 8.55
N ARG A 140 -22.33 -10.24 9.26
CA ARG A 140 -23.52 -11.08 9.48
C ARG A 140 -24.56 -10.47 10.44
N GLU A 141 -24.16 -9.54 11.30
CA GLU A 141 -25.09 -8.79 12.16
C GLU A 141 -25.98 -7.86 11.32
N PHE A 142 -25.40 -7.22 10.31
CA PHE A 142 -26.11 -6.28 9.43
C PHE A 142 -26.74 -6.97 8.21
N PHE A 143 -26.08 -8.01 7.69
CA PHE A 143 -26.51 -8.76 6.52
C PHE A 143 -26.66 -10.26 6.84
N PRO A 144 -27.69 -10.67 7.61
CA PRO A 144 -27.84 -12.06 8.06
C PRO A 144 -28.03 -13.06 6.92
N HIS A 145 -28.57 -12.60 5.78
CA HIS A 145 -28.87 -13.44 4.62
C HIS A 145 -27.97 -13.19 3.41
N LYS A 146 -27.02 -12.25 3.48
CA LYS A 146 -26.06 -12.02 2.39
C LYS A 146 -24.69 -12.54 2.79
N GLU A 147 -24.14 -13.45 2.02
CA GLU A 147 -22.77 -13.91 2.22
C GLU A 147 -21.78 -12.82 1.78
N LEU A 148 -20.68 -12.67 2.55
CA LEU A 148 -19.55 -11.85 2.15
C LEU A 148 -18.74 -12.59 1.07
N ARG A 149 -19.09 -12.37 -0.20
CA ARG A 149 -18.56 -13.14 -1.35
C ARG A 149 -17.05 -12.97 -1.54
N TYR A 150 -16.51 -11.81 -1.18
CA TYR A 150 -15.07 -11.59 -1.13
C TYR A 150 -14.70 -10.58 -0.05
N SER A 151 -13.48 -10.75 0.49
CA SER A 151 -12.92 -9.92 1.56
C SER A 151 -12.81 -8.45 1.12
N PRO A 152 -13.45 -7.48 1.83
CA PRO A 152 -13.31 -6.06 1.55
C PRO A 152 -11.90 -5.59 1.89
N SER A 153 -11.50 -4.49 1.28
CA SER A 153 -10.25 -3.79 1.55
C SER A 153 -10.52 -2.29 1.56
N PHE A 154 -9.68 -1.54 2.27
CA PHE A 154 -9.83 -0.11 2.46
C PHE A 154 -8.48 0.59 2.29
N HIS A 155 -8.54 1.79 1.74
CA HIS A 155 -7.44 2.73 1.70
C HIS A 155 -7.51 3.66 2.90
N ALA A 156 -6.36 4.13 3.36
CA ALA A 156 -6.29 5.17 4.36
C ALA A 156 -5.18 6.18 4.06
N ARG A 157 -5.36 7.38 4.61
CA ARG A 157 -4.38 8.45 4.59
C ARG A 157 -4.49 9.31 5.83
N VAL A 158 -3.38 9.90 6.23
CA VAL A 158 -3.36 10.97 7.23
C VAL A 158 -3.46 12.33 6.56
N ILE A 159 -4.33 13.18 7.11
CA ILE A 159 -4.50 14.58 6.76
C ILE A 159 -4.06 15.38 7.98
N SER A 160 -3.03 16.20 7.79
CA SER A 160 -2.45 17.03 8.84
C SER A 160 -3.07 18.42 8.78
N CYS A 161 -4.06 18.70 9.62
CA CYS A 161 -4.68 20.03 9.65
C CYS A 161 -3.85 20.96 10.54
N ALA A 162 -3.23 21.98 9.96
CA ALA A 162 -2.32 22.88 10.69
C ALA A 162 -3.00 23.72 11.77
N SER A 163 -4.31 23.97 11.61
CA SER A 163 -5.11 24.76 12.54
C SER A 163 -6.55 24.24 12.60
N ILE A 164 -7.34 24.84 13.51
CA ILE A 164 -8.75 24.49 13.69
C ILE A 164 -9.58 24.95 12.48
N GLU A 165 -9.17 26.02 11.80
CA GLU A 165 -9.76 26.54 10.56
C GLU A 165 -9.52 25.60 9.37
N VAL A 166 -8.33 24.97 9.30
CA VAL A 166 -8.06 23.93 8.29
C VAL A 166 -8.93 22.70 8.54
N LEU A 167 -9.12 22.30 9.81
CA LEU A 167 -10.05 21.22 10.16
C LEU A 167 -11.49 21.58 9.79
N GLN A 168 -11.94 22.80 10.07
CA GLN A 168 -13.25 23.29 9.66
C GLN A 168 -13.45 23.21 8.14
N SER A 169 -12.45 23.68 7.39
CA SER A 169 -12.44 23.64 5.92
C SER A 169 -12.51 22.22 5.38
N TYR A 170 -11.75 21.30 5.99
CA TYR A 170 -11.78 19.88 5.67
C TYR A 170 -13.18 19.28 5.87
N LEU A 171 -13.81 19.55 7.02
CA LEU A 171 -15.13 19.00 7.33
C LEU A 171 -16.23 19.58 6.41
N LEU A 172 -16.18 20.87 6.11
CA LEU A 172 -17.09 21.48 5.14
C LEU A 172 -16.91 20.85 3.76
N TRP A 173 -15.67 20.65 3.31
CA TRP A 173 -15.37 19.98 2.06
C TRP A 173 -15.97 18.58 2.02
N ARG A 174 -15.80 17.78 3.10
CA ARG A 174 -16.36 16.44 3.16
C ARG A 174 -17.89 16.43 3.15
N GLN A 175 -18.54 17.30 3.90
CA GLN A 175 -20.00 17.36 3.92
C GLN A 175 -20.59 17.89 2.61
N THR A 176 -19.91 18.85 1.96
CA THR A 176 -20.29 19.33 0.63
C THR A 176 -20.19 18.19 -0.40
N ASN A 177 -19.14 17.37 -0.34
CA ASN A 177 -19.01 16.20 -1.20
C ASN A 177 -20.15 15.20 -0.98
N CYS A 178 -20.53 14.93 0.28
CA CYS A 178 -21.67 14.09 0.63
C CYS A 178 -22.96 14.60 -0.05
N HIS A 179 -23.28 15.87 0.15
CA HIS A 179 -24.49 16.48 -0.38
C HIS A 179 -24.55 16.43 -1.91
N THR A 180 -23.47 16.84 -2.58
CA THR A 180 -23.39 16.91 -4.04
C THR A 180 -23.42 15.53 -4.66
N HIS A 181 -22.69 14.56 -4.10
CA HIS A 181 -22.70 13.18 -4.61
C HIS A 181 -24.04 12.50 -4.39
N ASN A 182 -24.67 12.67 -3.24
CA ASN A 182 -25.96 12.05 -2.97
C ASN A 182 -27.06 12.61 -3.87
N LEU A 183 -27.11 13.93 -4.07
CA LEU A 183 -28.06 14.56 -4.99
C LEU A 183 -27.88 14.01 -6.42
N HIS A 184 -26.64 14.02 -6.93
CA HIS A 184 -26.33 13.51 -8.26
C HIS A 184 -26.66 12.00 -8.40
N LYS A 185 -26.27 11.17 -7.43
CA LYS A 185 -26.59 9.73 -7.43
C LYS A 185 -28.10 9.48 -7.39
N THR A 186 -28.85 10.28 -6.64
CA THR A 186 -30.32 10.16 -6.58
C THR A 186 -30.91 10.41 -7.96
N CYS A 187 -30.58 11.52 -8.61
CA CYS A 187 -31.04 11.79 -9.98
C CYS A 187 -30.63 10.68 -10.95
N LEU A 188 -29.37 10.22 -10.88
CA LEU A 188 -28.83 9.20 -11.75
C LEU A 188 -29.63 7.89 -11.65
N TRP A 189 -29.89 7.43 -10.43
CA TRP A 189 -30.59 6.17 -10.21
C TRP A 189 -32.08 6.25 -10.49
N GLU A 190 -32.74 7.38 -10.28
CA GLU A 190 -34.14 7.56 -10.71
C GLU A 190 -34.26 7.57 -12.25
N LEU A 191 -33.34 8.22 -12.96
CA LEU A 191 -33.28 8.16 -14.42
C LEU A 191 -33.09 6.72 -14.92
N ILE A 192 -32.22 5.94 -14.27
CA ILE A 192 -31.98 4.52 -14.59
C ILE A 192 -33.24 3.68 -14.32
N LYS A 193 -33.93 3.92 -13.18
CA LYS A 193 -35.20 3.23 -12.86
C LYS A 193 -36.30 3.52 -13.88
N CYS A 194 -36.30 4.70 -14.48
CA CYS A 194 -37.20 5.06 -15.58
C CYS A 194 -36.75 4.56 -16.96
N GLY A 195 -35.82 3.59 -17.01
CA GLY A 195 -35.46 2.87 -18.23
C GLY A 195 -34.29 3.46 -19.02
N LYS A 196 -33.63 4.52 -18.53
CA LYS A 196 -32.41 5.03 -19.16
C LYS A 196 -31.21 4.14 -18.85
N THR A 197 -30.28 4.06 -19.80
CA THR A 197 -28.98 3.45 -19.54
C THR A 197 -28.12 4.34 -18.65
N GLU A 198 -27.10 3.78 -17.97
CA GLU A 198 -26.15 4.55 -17.14
C GLU A 198 -25.49 5.67 -17.97
N SER A 199 -25.16 5.41 -19.24
CA SER A 199 -24.54 6.41 -20.13
C SER A 199 -25.48 7.56 -20.47
N GLU A 200 -26.74 7.28 -20.83
CA GLU A 200 -27.72 8.32 -21.16
C GLU A 200 -28.04 9.18 -19.94
N ALA A 201 -28.20 8.55 -18.76
CA ALA A 201 -28.47 9.27 -17.53
C ALA A 201 -27.29 10.16 -17.13
N LEU A 202 -26.04 9.70 -17.33
CA LEU A 202 -24.85 10.53 -17.08
C LEU A 202 -24.72 11.70 -18.06
N GLU A 203 -25.06 11.53 -19.35
CA GLU A 203 -25.09 12.63 -20.31
C GLU A 203 -26.15 13.67 -19.94
N LEU A 204 -27.36 13.26 -19.55
CA LEU A 204 -28.41 14.19 -19.13
C LEU A 204 -28.03 14.99 -17.88
N LEU A 205 -27.30 14.38 -16.95
CA LEU A 205 -26.84 15.05 -15.74
C LEU A 205 -25.55 15.84 -15.94
N ARG A 206 -24.91 15.76 -17.11
CA ARG A 206 -23.66 16.45 -17.39
C ARG A 206 -23.88 17.96 -17.40
N GLY A 207 -23.04 18.70 -16.67
CA GLY A 207 -23.11 20.16 -16.60
C GLY A 207 -24.27 20.72 -15.75
N THR A 208 -25.20 19.87 -15.29
CA THR A 208 -26.35 20.33 -14.50
C THR A 208 -25.96 20.87 -13.12
N THR A 209 -26.57 21.99 -12.77
CA THR A 209 -26.48 22.71 -11.50
C THR A 209 -27.19 21.95 -10.37
N LYS A 210 -27.10 22.48 -9.14
CA LYS A 210 -27.79 21.90 -7.99
C LYS A 210 -29.30 22.12 -8.12
N GLU A 211 -29.71 23.29 -8.58
CA GLU A 211 -31.10 23.72 -8.74
C GLU A 211 -31.77 22.84 -9.79
N GLU A 212 -31.17 22.70 -10.98
CA GLU A 212 -31.68 21.83 -12.05
C GLU A 212 -31.84 20.36 -11.61
N LYS A 213 -30.95 19.84 -10.76
CA LYS A 213 -31.08 18.49 -10.19
C LYS A 213 -32.25 18.38 -9.22
N ASN A 214 -32.51 19.40 -8.41
CA ASN A 214 -33.68 19.41 -7.52
C ASN A 214 -34.96 19.52 -8.34
N ASP A 215 -34.98 20.35 -9.38
CA ASP A 215 -36.12 20.51 -10.28
C ASP A 215 -36.40 19.22 -11.04
N LEU A 216 -35.36 18.52 -11.52
CA LEU A 216 -35.50 17.18 -12.12
C LEU A 216 -36.11 16.18 -11.14
N LEU A 217 -35.62 16.12 -9.90
CA LEU A 217 -36.17 15.21 -8.89
C LEU A 217 -37.63 15.50 -8.57
N PHE A 218 -37.97 16.78 -8.41
CA PHE A 218 -39.31 17.19 -8.05
C PHE A 218 -40.29 17.07 -9.22
N GLY A 219 -39.92 17.58 -10.40
CA GLY A 219 -40.79 17.62 -11.57
C GLY A 219 -40.99 16.27 -12.24
N ASN A 220 -39.95 15.44 -12.36
CA ASN A 220 -40.04 14.18 -13.10
C ASN A 220 -40.32 12.97 -12.21
N PHE A 221 -39.97 13.03 -10.92
CA PHE A 221 -40.06 11.88 -10.01
C PHE A 221 -40.84 12.18 -8.73
N GLU A 222 -41.37 13.41 -8.56
CA GLU A 222 -42.09 13.85 -7.35
C GLU A 222 -41.27 13.71 -6.05
N ILE A 223 -39.93 13.68 -6.15
CA ILE A 223 -39.02 13.54 -5.02
C ILE A 223 -38.59 14.92 -4.52
N ASN A 224 -39.04 15.28 -3.32
CA ASN A 224 -38.44 16.39 -2.59
C ASN A 224 -37.16 15.95 -1.89
N TYR A 225 -36.00 16.29 -2.47
CA TYR A 225 -34.69 15.94 -1.91
C TYR A 225 -34.55 16.37 -0.44
N GLN A 226 -35.12 17.50 -0.02
CA GLN A 226 -35.01 17.96 1.37
C GLN A 226 -35.73 17.09 2.40
N LYS A 227 -36.64 16.22 1.96
CA LYS A 227 -37.38 15.29 2.82
C LYS A 227 -36.74 13.89 2.90
N LEU A 228 -35.72 13.60 2.08
CA LEU A 228 -34.99 12.32 2.17
C LEU A 228 -34.27 12.17 3.51
N ASN A 229 -34.01 10.91 3.88
CA ASN A 229 -33.31 10.54 5.12
C ASN A 229 -32.06 11.43 5.34
N PRO A 230 -31.95 12.13 6.48
CA PRO A 230 -30.81 12.99 6.79
C PRO A 230 -29.46 12.28 6.69
N MET A 231 -29.37 10.98 6.98
CA MET A 231 -28.14 10.20 6.86
C MET A 231 -27.58 10.22 5.44
N PHE A 232 -28.45 10.08 4.42
CA PHE A 232 -28.02 10.08 3.02
C PHE A 232 -27.56 11.46 2.56
N ARG A 233 -28.20 12.52 3.05
CA ARG A 233 -27.94 13.89 2.59
C ARG A 233 -26.79 14.57 3.31
N GLN A 234 -26.66 14.30 4.60
CA GLN A 234 -25.75 14.99 5.50
C GLN A 234 -24.57 14.12 5.93
N GLY A 235 -24.66 12.80 5.74
CA GLY A 235 -23.73 11.84 6.31
C GLY A 235 -24.00 11.62 7.81
N SER A 236 -23.13 10.83 8.43
CA SER A 236 -23.16 10.49 9.85
C SER A 236 -22.02 11.16 10.58
N CYS A 237 -22.34 11.97 11.58
CA CYS A 237 -21.38 12.48 12.55
C CYS A 237 -21.44 11.62 13.81
N ILE A 238 -20.30 11.21 14.35
CA ILE A 238 -20.24 10.50 15.65
C ILE A 238 -19.50 11.39 16.64
N LEU A 239 -20.16 11.60 17.79
CA LEU A 239 -19.70 12.45 18.88
C LEU A 239 -19.56 11.63 20.15
N LYS A 240 -18.49 11.87 20.91
CA LYS A 240 -18.37 11.34 22.27
C LYS A 240 -19.03 12.29 23.25
N THR A 241 -20.19 11.90 23.79
CA THR A 241 -20.92 12.66 24.79
C THR A 241 -20.79 12.01 26.16
N GLU A 242 -20.70 12.83 27.20
CA GLU A 242 -20.69 12.34 28.57
C GLU A 242 -22.12 12.03 29.00
N VAL A 243 -22.37 10.77 29.34
CA VAL A 243 -23.66 10.27 29.79
C VAL A 243 -23.53 9.60 31.15
N ILE A 244 -24.55 9.77 31.99
CA ILE A 244 -24.63 9.09 33.28
C ILE A 244 -25.12 7.66 33.02
N ASP A 245 -24.24 6.69 33.25
CA ASP A 245 -24.51 5.27 33.01
C ASP A 245 -24.71 4.53 34.33
N ILE A 246 -25.73 3.68 34.43
CA ILE A 246 -25.94 2.81 35.60
C ILE A 246 -25.10 1.56 35.39
N VAL A 247 -23.97 1.47 36.11
CA VAL A 247 -22.97 0.42 35.88
C VAL A 247 -23.32 -0.88 36.59
N LYS A 248 -23.99 -0.78 37.75
CA LYS A 248 -24.48 -1.90 38.54
C LYS A 248 -25.52 -1.42 39.54
N HIS A 249 -26.30 -2.33 40.08
CA HIS A 249 -27.12 -2.07 41.27
C HIS A 249 -26.36 -2.57 42.50
N ARG A 250 -26.44 -1.82 43.61
CA ARG A 250 -25.96 -2.30 44.91
C ARG A 250 -26.90 -3.40 45.42
N GLU A 251 -26.48 -4.14 46.45
CA GLU A 251 -27.30 -5.20 47.08
C GLU A 251 -28.67 -4.70 47.57
N ASN A 252 -28.77 -3.42 47.93
CA ASN A 252 -30.03 -2.76 48.31
C ASN A 252 -30.86 -2.23 47.12
N GLY A 253 -30.53 -2.65 45.89
CA GLY A 253 -31.23 -2.22 44.66
C GLY A 253 -30.88 -0.81 44.15
N SER A 254 -30.05 -0.03 44.85
CA SER A 254 -29.74 1.34 44.40
C SER A 254 -28.77 1.36 43.20
N PRO A 255 -29.01 2.20 42.18
CA PRO A 255 -28.17 2.24 40.99
C PRO A 255 -26.84 2.97 41.24
N VAL A 256 -25.73 2.34 40.86
CA VAL A 256 -24.40 2.95 40.83
C VAL A 256 -24.21 3.67 39.51
N ARG A 257 -24.45 4.99 39.55
CA ARG A 257 -24.30 5.90 38.42
C ARG A 257 -22.82 6.31 38.25
N ARG A 258 -22.29 6.23 37.03
CA ARG A 258 -20.97 6.77 36.67
C ARG A 258 -21.06 7.55 35.37
N LEU A 259 -20.36 8.67 35.30
CA LEU A 259 -20.20 9.40 34.06
C LEU A 259 -19.30 8.59 33.11
N ARG A 260 -19.78 8.32 31.89
CA ARG A 260 -19.02 7.64 30.83
C ARG A 260 -19.18 8.41 29.53
N LYS A 261 -18.12 8.41 28.70
CA LYS A 261 -18.23 8.90 27.33
C LYS A 261 -18.85 7.79 26.47
N LYS A 262 -20.02 8.03 25.89
CA LYS A 262 -20.63 7.15 24.87
C LYS A 262 -20.65 7.85 23.52
N SER A 263 -20.51 7.06 22.46
CA SER A 263 -20.57 7.55 21.10
C SER A 263 -22.02 7.64 20.63
N SER A 264 -22.43 8.80 20.12
CA SER A 264 -23.76 9.05 19.59
C SER A 264 -23.69 9.51 18.14
N ILE A 265 -24.57 8.97 17.29
CA ILE A 265 -24.70 9.38 15.88
C ILE A 265 -25.61 10.62 15.82
N VAL A 266 -25.19 11.62 15.04
CA VAL A 266 -25.93 12.85 14.76
C VAL A 266 -25.88 13.14 13.26
N HIS A 267 -27.01 13.57 12.69
CA HIS A 267 -27.11 14.01 11.30
C HIS A 267 -27.39 15.52 11.26
N SER A 268 -26.35 16.33 11.12
CA SER A 268 -26.44 17.79 11.13
C SER A 268 -26.36 18.38 9.73
N LYS A 269 -27.16 19.42 9.45
CA LYS A 269 -27.13 20.16 8.17
C LYS A 269 -25.80 20.87 7.91
N ASN A 270 -25.08 21.25 8.97
CA ASN A 270 -23.80 21.94 8.86
C ASN A 270 -22.88 21.49 9.99
N ILE A 271 -22.09 20.44 9.75
CA ILE A 271 -21.06 19.99 10.69
C ILE A 271 -19.83 20.88 10.67
N ALA A 272 -19.72 21.89 9.80
CA ALA A 272 -18.63 22.86 9.85
C ALA A 272 -19.07 24.19 10.47
N GLY A 273 -20.33 24.27 10.90
CA GLY A 273 -20.92 25.47 11.44
C GLY A 273 -20.52 25.70 12.89
N LYS A 274 -20.28 26.96 13.25
CA LYS A 274 -19.97 27.41 14.60
C LYS A 274 -21.00 26.92 15.61
N CYS A 275 -22.29 27.05 15.30
CA CYS A 275 -23.37 26.63 16.19
C CYS A 275 -23.32 25.13 16.49
N PHE A 276 -23.03 24.30 15.47
CA PHE A 276 -22.92 22.86 15.67
C PHE A 276 -21.74 22.53 16.60
N TRP A 277 -20.55 23.09 16.35
CA TRP A 277 -19.36 22.79 17.15
C TRP A 277 -19.46 23.30 18.58
N ASN A 278 -19.96 24.52 18.75
CA ASN A 278 -19.96 25.17 20.06
C ASN A 278 -21.04 24.61 20.99
N ASN A 279 -22.05 23.91 20.46
CA ASN A 279 -23.04 23.19 21.26
C ASN A 279 -22.49 21.88 21.87
N HIS A 280 -21.31 21.42 21.43
CA HIS A 280 -20.69 20.19 21.93
C HIS A 280 -19.44 20.49 22.75
N THR A 281 -19.63 20.72 24.05
CA THR A 281 -18.56 21.09 25.01
C THR A 281 -17.36 20.13 25.02
N GLY A 282 -17.60 18.83 24.79
CA GLY A 282 -16.54 17.83 24.67
C GLY A 282 -15.60 18.09 23.49
N LEU A 283 -16.13 18.54 22.34
CA LEU A 283 -15.31 18.91 21.18
C LEU A 283 -14.53 20.18 21.44
N LEU A 284 -15.16 21.18 22.05
CA LEU A 284 -14.50 22.45 22.41
C LEU A 284 -13.27 22.22 23.26
N LYS A 285 -13.34 21.31 24.24
CA LYS A 285 -12.23 20.99 25.14
C LYS A 285 -11.09 20.25 24.43
N GLU A 286 -11.40 19.31 23.54
CA GLU A 286 -10.41 18.41 22.94
C GLU A 286 -9.80 18.96 21.63
N LEU A 287 -10.56 19.77 20.89
CA LEU A 287 -10.20 20.28 19.56
C LEU A 287 -10.16 21.81 19.48
N GLY A 288 -10.99 22.51 20.26
CA GLY A 288 -11.16 23.97 20.18
C GLY A 288 -12.49 24.38 19.53
N SER A 289 -12.68 25.68 19.34
CA SER A 289 -13.90 26.29 18.79
C SER A 289 -13.72 26.79 17.36
N PHE A 290 -14.78 26.75 16.56
CA PHE A 290 -14.85 27.52 15.33
C PHE A 290 -15.29 28.96 15.63
N THR A 291 -14.53 29.93 15.11
CA THR A 291 -14.76 31.36 15.37
C THR A 291 -15.80 31.95 14.43
N ASN A 292 -15.74 31.56 13.15
CA ASN A 292 -16.58 32.03 12.05
C ASN A 292 -17.27 30.86 11.35
N ASP A 293 -18.42 31.12 10.73
CA ASP A 293 -18.99 30.20 9.75
C ASP A 293 -18.31 30.38 8.40
N ILE A 294 -18.04 29.27 7.71
CA ILE A 294 -17.52 29.26 6.35
C ILE A 294 -18.58 28.71 5.39
N GLY A 295 -18.78 29.39 4.26
CA GLY A 295 -19.82 29.03 3.27
C GLY A 295 -19.30 28.29 2.04
N LYS A 296 -18.00 28.41 1.74
CA LYS A 296 -17.36 27.77 0.59
C LYS A 296 -15.91 27.46 0.92
N VAL A 297 -15.43 26.35 0.39
CA VAL A 297 -14.02 25.95 0.48
C VAL A 297 -13.54 25.61 -0.92
N GLU A 298 -12.37 26.12 -1.28
CA GLU A 298 -11.67 25.68 -2.48
C GLU A 298 -11.07 24.29 -2.22
N PRO A 299 -11.46 23.24 -2.96
CA PRO A 299 -10.97 21.89 -2.70
C PRO A 299 -9.44 21.77 -2.75
N ASP A 300 -8.80 22.57 -3.60
CA ASP A 300 -7.34 22.54 -3.77
C ASP A 300 -6.60 23.12 -2.55
N TYR A 301 -7.22 24.07 -1.83
CA TYR A 301 -6.71 24.53 -0.54
C TYR A 301 -6.63 23.38 0.47
N VAL A 302 -7.71 22.61 0.67
CA VAL A 302 -7.70 21.48 1.61
C VAL A 302 -6.78 20.36 1.14
N ARG A 303 -6.74 20.08 -0.16
CA ARG A 303 -5.84 19.09 -0.75
C ARG A 303 -4.37 19.42 -0.54
N SER A 304 -4.00 20.70 -0.44
CA SER A 304 -2.62 21.10 -0.17
C SER A 304 -2.09 20.61 1.19
N PHE A 305 -2.98 20.33 2.15
CA PHE A 305 -2.64 19.75 3.46
C PHE A 305 -2.62 18.22 3.47
N GLN A 306 -2.91 17.56 2.34
CA GLN A 306 -2.77 16.12 2.20
C GLN A 306 -1.29 15.79 1.98
N PHE A 307 -0.62 15.33 3.03
CA PHE A 307 0.77 14.90 2.92
C PHE A 307 0.84 13.59 2.12
N LYS A 308 1.39 13.65 0.91
CA LYS A 308 1.64 12.47 0.06
C LYS A 308 3.09 12.03 0.22
N LYS A 309 3.33 11.04 1.08
CA LYS A 309 4.65 10.39 1.20
C LYS A 309 4.90 9.52 -0.03
N ILE A 310 5.58 10.09 -1.02
CA ILE A 310 6.04 9.34 -2.21
C ILE A 310 7.33 8.60 -1.85
N LEU A 311 7.32 7.28 -1.98
CA LEU A 311 8.47 6.43 -1.73
C LEU A 311 9.53 6.63 -2.82
N MET A 312 10.80 6.66 -2.43
CA MET A 312 11.94 6.97 -3.30
C MET A 312 11.92 6.11 -4.58
N PRO A 313 11.99 6.70 -5.79
CA PRO A 313 12.05 5.94 -7.04
C PRO A 313 13.24 4.97 -7.10
N SER A 314 13.15 3.93 -7.92
CA SER A 314 14.22 2.96 -8.16
C SER A 314 14.73 2.21 -6.92
N THR A 315 13.95 2.20 -5.83
CA THR A 315 14.22 1.42 -4.62
C THR A 315 13.20 0.29 -4.48
N TRP A 316 13.63 -0.85 -3.94
CA TRP A 316 12.74 -1.91 -3.50
C TRP A 316 11.85 -1.39 -2.38
N ILE A 317 10.54 -1.64 -2.47
CA ILE A 317 9.62 -1.28 -1.39
C ILE A 317 9.33 -2.54 -0.60
N VAL A 318 9.56 -2.48 0.71
CA VAL A 318 9.14 -3.52 1.64
C VAL A 318 8.00 -2.99 2.49
N ILE A 319 6.86 -3.68 2.43
CA ILE A 319 5.72 -3.45 3.30
C ILE A 319 5.77 -4.48 4.42
N ARG A 320 6.13 -4.06 5.63
CA ARG A 320 6.08 -4.93 6.82
C ARG A 320 4.75 -4.72 7.52
N ILE A 321 4.05 -5.81 7.80
CA ILE A 321 2.85 -5.87 8.62
C ILE A 321 3.15 -6.62 9.93
N ASP A 322 2.53 -6.20 11.03
CA ASP A 322 2.80 -6.70 12.38
C ASP A 322 1.50 -6.75 13.18
N GLY A 323 1.27 -7.86 13.89
CA GLY A 323 0.08 -8.10 14.69
C GLY A 323 0.01 -7.18 15.92
N CYS A 324 -0.98 -6.30 15.98
CA CYS A 324 -1.14 -5.40 17.13
C CYS A 324 -1.59 -6.15 18.39
N HIS A 325 -0.79 -6.05 19.46
CA HIS A 325 -1.06 -6.71 20.74
C HIS A 325 -1.24 -8.23 20.64
N PHE A 326 -0.54 -8.86 19.69
CA PHE A 326 -0.73 -10.29 19.39
C PHE A 326 -0.32 -11.23 20.51
N HIS A 327 0.54 -10.80 21.44
CA HIS A 327 0.76 -11.53 22.70
C HIS A 327 -0.57 -11.76 23.45
N ARG A 328 -1.34 -10.68 23.71
CA ARG A 328 -2.66 -10.78 24.36
C ARG A 328 -3.65 -11.56 23.49
N PHE A 329 -3.62 -11.35 22.17
CA PHE A 329 -4.50 -12.08 21.24
C PHE A 329 -4.27 -13.58 21.30
N SER A 330 -3.00 -13.99 21.29
CA SER A 330 -2.60 -15.40 21.37
C SER A 330 -2.96 -16.03 22.71
N ASP A 331 -2.89 -15.29 23.82
CA ASP A 331 -3.28 -15.78 25.15
C ASP A 331 -4.80 -15.94 25.25
N VAL A 332 -5.57 -14.93 24.81
CA VAL A 332 -7.06 -14.95 24.83
C VAL A 332 -7.65 -16.05 23.93
N HIS A 333 -6.97 -16.36 22.82
CA HIS A 333 -7.33 -17.43 21.90
C HIS A 333 -6.49 -18.71 22.14
N GLU A 334 -5.79 -18.81 23.27
CA GLU A 334 -5.12 -20.04 23.75
C GLU A 334 -4.20 -20.70 22.71
N PHE A 335 -3.46 -19.92 21.93
CA PHE A 335 -2.55 -20.44 20.91
C PHE A 335 -1.50 -21.36 21.54
N VAL A 336 -1.18 -22.45 20.84
CA VAL A 336 -0.16 -23.40 21.28
C VAL A 336 1.19 -22.70 21.38
N LYS A 337 1.88 -22.91 22.50
CA LYS A 337 3.20 -22.33 22.78
C LYS A 337 4.29 -23.41 22.70
N PRO A 338 5.47 -23.10 22.14
CA PRO A 338 5.91 -21.78 21.66
C PRO A 338 5.36 -21.38 20.28
N ASN A 339 4.88 -22.33 19.48
CA ASN A 339 4.40 -22.09 18.12
C ASN A 339 3.05 -22.77 17.87
N ASP A 340 2.13 -22.04 17.25
CA ASP A 340 0.82 -22.55 16.83
C ASP A 340 0.78 -22.72 15.31
N LYS A 341 0.79 -23.99 14.85
CA LYS A 341 0.77 -24.32 13.42
C LYS A 341 -0.48 -23.78 12.70
N GLN A 342 -1.64 -23.78 13.35
CA GLN A 342 -2.89 -23.31 12.74
C GLN A 342 -2.84 -21.80 12.54
N ALA A 343 -2.38 -21.06 13.54
CA ALA A 343 -2.21 -19.60 13.44
C ALA A 343 -1.21 -19.22 12.34
N LEU A 344 -0.08 -19.92 12.25
CA LEU A 344 0.94 -19.65 11.23
C LEU A 344 0.43 -19.98 9.81
N ASN A 345 -0.35 -21.05 9.66
CA ASN A 345 -0.98 -21.39 8.38
C ASN A 345 -2.05 -20.38 7.97
N LEU A 346 -2.80 -19.83 8.93
CA LEU A 346 -3.74 -18.73 8.66
C LEU A 346 -2.98 -17.50 8.14
N MET A 347 -1.88 -17.10 8.80
CA MET A 347 -1.03 -16.00 8.32
C MET A 347 -0.51 -16.25 6.89
N ASN A 348 -0.13 -17.49 6.55
CA ASN A 348 0.29 -17.86 5.19
C ASN A 348 -0.84 -17.67 4.18
N ALA A 349 -2.04 -18.15 4.51
CA ALA A 349 -3.19 -18.04 3.62
C ALA A 349 -3.55 -16.57 3.35
N CYS A 350 -3.35 -15.69 4.35
CA CYS A 350 -3.49 -14.25 4.19
C CYS A 350 -2.43 -13.69 3.24
N ALA A 351 -1.15 -14.00 3.47
CA ALA A 351 -0.06 -13.54 2.63
C ALA A 351 -0.19 -14.02 1.17
N MET A 352 -0.58 -15.28 0.95
CA MET A 352 -0.83 -15.81 -0.39
C MET A 352 -1.90 -15.03 -1.14
N ALA A 353 -2.98 -14.64 -0.44
CA ALA A 353 -4.05 -13.89 -1.06
C ALA A 353 -3.64 -12.43 -1.33
N VAL A 354 -2.82 -11.82 -0.48
CA VAL A 354 -2.18 -10.51 -0.76
C VAL A 354 -1.28 -10.58 -2.00
N VAL A 355 -0.41 -11.59 -2.10
CA VAL A 355 0.49 -11.76 -3.28
C VAL A 355 -0.32 -11.97 -4.57
N LYS A 356 -1.42 -12.73 -4.50
CA LYS A 356 -2.31 -12.95 -5.65
C LYS A 356 -3.05 -11.67 -6.08
N GLU A 357 -3.46 -10.85 -5.13
CA GLU A 357 -4.21 -9.62 -5.39
C GLU A 357 -3.31 -8.49 -5.92
N PHE A 358 -2.03 -8.46 -5.54
CA PHE A 358 -1.10 -7.39 -5.90
C PHE A 358 0.11 -7.93 -6.71
N PRO A 359 0.03 -7.94 -8.05
CA PRO A 359 1.04 -8.55 -8.93
C PRO A 359 2.44 -7.91 -8.88
N ASP A 360 2.55 -6.71 -8.30
CA ASP A 360 3.82 -6.00 -8.11
C ASP A 360 4.65 -6.57 -6.96
N ILE A 361 4.02 -7.36 -6.06
CA ILE A 361 4.71 -8.10 -5.01
C ILE A 361 5.41 -9.30 -5.64
N VAL A 362 6.74 -9.36 -5.51
CA VAL A 362 7.58 -10.44 -6.05
C VAL A 362 7.97 -11.47 -5.02
N PHE A 363 7.93 -11.09 -3.76
CA PHE A 363 8.37 -11.93 -2.66
C PHE A 363 7.62 -11.57 -1.40
N SER A 364 7.37 -12.55 -0.53
CA SER A 364 6.96 -12.27 0.84
C SER A 364 7.69 -13.16 1.82
N TYR A 365 7.89 -12.67 3.05
CA TYR A 365 8.45 -13.43 4.16
C TYR A 365 7.57 -13.28 5.39
N GLY A 366 7.24 -14.36 6.08
CA GLY A 366 6.48 -14.35 7.31
C GLY A 366 7.20 -15.04 8.46
N VAL A 367 7.11 -14.42 9.63
CA VAL A 367 7.64 -14.96 10.88
C VAL A 367 6.75 -14.54 12.04
N SER A 368 6.41 -15.48 12.93
CA SER A 368 5.50 -15.20 14.05
C SER A 368 4.19 -14.55 13.57
N ASP A 369 3.90 -13.35 14.06
CA ASP A 369 2.79 -12.45 13.84
C ASP A 369 3.11 -11.32 12.84
N GLU A 370 4.28 -11.35 12.20
CA GLU A 370 4.70 -10.40 11.17
C GLU A 370 4.83 -11.01 9.76
N TYR A 371 4.66 -10.16 8.75
CA TYR A 371 4.88 -10.47 7.35
C TYR A 371 5.50 -9.29 6.61
N SER A 372 6.44 -9.55 5.70
CA SER A 372 7.07 -8.57 4.82
C SER A 372 6.71 -8.89 3.38
N PHE A 373 6.27 -7.88 2.61
CA PHE A 373 5.96 -7.98 1.18
C PHE A 373 6.92 -7.10 0.40
N VAL A 374 7.64 -7.67 -0.55
CA VAL A 374 8.63 -6.98 -1.37
C VAL A 374 8.03 -6.66 -2.73
N LEU A 375 7.97 -5.37 -3.06
CA LEU A 375 7.58 -4.87 -4.37
C LEU A 375 8.82 -4.51 -5.18
N LYS A 376 8.70 -4.67 -6.51
CA LYS A 376 9.79 -4.39 -7.45
C LYS A 376 10.29 -2.96 -7.34
N LYS A 377 11.59 -2.77 -7.59
CA LYS A 377 12.20 -1.43 -7.57
C LYS A 377 11.62 -0.46 -8.62
N ASP A 378 11.15 -0.98 -9.75
CA ASP A 378 10.50 -0.25 -10.85
C ASP A 378 8.97 -0.17 -10.70
N SER A 379 8.42 -0.61 -9.56
CA SER A 379 6.98 -0.55 -9.30
C SER A 379 6.47 0.90 -9.27
N HIS A 380 5.40 1.14 -10.03
CA HIS A 380 4.58 2.35 -9.98
C HIS A 380 3.27 2.11 -9.22
N PHE A 381 3.16 1.01 -8.46
CA PHE A 381 1.98 0.65 -7.70
C PHE A 381 1.53 1.82 -6.81
N TYR A 382 0.27 2.24 -6.95
CA TYR A 382 -0.29 3.44 -6.31
C TYR A 382 0.58 4.70 -6.41
N GLN A 383 1.30 4.88 -7.53
CA GLN A 383 2.23 6.00 -7.73
C GLN A 383 3.27 6.11 -6.61
N ARG A 384 3.61 4.97 -5.97
CA ARG A 384 4.52 4.88 -4.82
C ARG A 384 4.06 5.69 -3.60
N GLN A 385 2.76 6.00 -3.47
CA GLN A 385 2.20 6.62 -2.28
C GLN A 385 2.19 5.61 -1.13
N ALA A 386 2.99 5.86 -0.09
CA ALA A 386 3.20 4.91 1.01
C ALA A 386 1.88 4.51 1.70
N SER A 387 1.04 5.49 2.01
CA SER A 387 -0.23 5.28 2.72
C SER A 387 -1.21 4.41 1.93
N GLU A 388 -1.34 4.66 0.63
CA GLU A 388 -2.22 3.91 -0.27
C GLU A 388 -1.76 2.45 -0.43
N ILE A 389 -0.45 2.20 -0.51
CA ILE A 389 0.14 0.85 -0.58
C ILE A 389 -0.05 0.10 0.73
N VAL A 390 0.37 0.71 1.85
CA VAL A 390 0.35 0.10 3.18
C VAL A 390 -1.09 -0.23 3.58
N SER A 391 -2.01 0.73 3.46
CA SER A 391 -3.41 0.54 3.86
C SER A 391 -4.11 -0.54 3.02
N ALA A 392 -3.88 -0.60 1.71
CA ALA A 392 -4.46 -1.63 0.85
C ALA A 392 -3.99 -3.04 1.23
N ILE A 393 -2.68 -3.22 1.48
CA ILE A 393 -2.11 -4.51 1.87
C ILE A 393 -2.57 -4.92 3.27
N VAL A 394 -2.47 -4.02 4.25
CA VAL A 394 -2.85 -4.30 5.65
C VAL A 394 -4.34 -4.59 5.77
N SER A 395 -5.20 -3.79 5.14
CA SER A 395 -6.66 -4.00 5.21
C SER A 395 -7.05 -5.34 4.59
N LEU A 396 -6.50 -5.67 3.41
CA LEU A 396 -6.77 -6.95 2.75
C LEU A 396 -6.29 -8.13 3.61
N PHE A 397 -5.06 -8.05 4.15
CA PHE A 397 -4.53 -9.08 5.04
C PHE A 397 -5.44 -9.30 6.26
N THR A 398 -5.87 -8.21 6.90
CA THR A 398 -6.77 -8.23 8.06
C THR A 398 -8.11 -8.89 7.72
N SER A 399 -8.69 -8.49 6.60
CA SER A 399 -9.97 -8.99 6.11
C SER A 399 -9.94 -10.50 5.84
N ILE A 400 -8.86 -10.98 5.21
CA ILE A 400 -8.66 -12.41 4.95
C ILE A 400 -8.42 -13.19 6.24
N TYR A 401 -7.67 -12.63 7.19
CA TYR A 401 -7.38 -13.27 8.48
C TYR A 401 -8.67 -13.66 9.21
N ILE A 402 -9.66 -12.77 9.19
CA ILE A 402 -10.95 -12.98 9.84
C ILE A 402 -11.82 -13.92 9.00
N THR A 403 -11.88 -13.67 7.69
CA THR A 403 -12.70 -14.49 6.76
C THR A 403 -12.28 -15.96 6.82
N LYS A 404 -10.96 -16.22 6.87
CA LYS A 404 -10.38 -17.58 6.89
C LYS A 404 -10.16 -18.13 8.29
N TRP A 405 -10.52 -17.41 9.36
CA TRP A 405 -10.28 -17.86 10.72
C TRP A 405 -10.82 -19.27 10.96
N LYS A 406 -12.07 -19.52 10.55
CA LYS A 406 -12.74 -20.81 10.72
C LYS A 406 -12.19 -21.92 9.80
N ASP A 407 -11.43 -21.58 8.76
CA ASP A 407 -10.79 -22.56 7.86
C ASP A 407 -9.54 -23.17 8.49
N PHE A 408 -8.90 -22.46 9.42
CA PHE A 408 -7.64 -22.90 10.04
C PHE A 408 -7.78 -23.18 11.53
N ILE A 409 -8.65 -22.43 12.25
CA ILE A 409 -8.83 -22.49 13.70
C ILE A 409 -10.30 -22.87 13.97
N HIS A 410 -10.62 -24.15 13.76
CA HIS A 410 -12.01 -24.64 13.80
C HIS A 410 -12.67 -24.59 15.19
N LYS A 411 -11.88 -24.79 16.25
CA LYS A 411 -12.40 -25.02 17.62
C LYS A 411 -12.54 -23.75 18.47
N LYS A 412 -12.09 -22.60 17.97
CA LYS A 412 -12.01 -21.37 18.76
C LYS A 412 -12.75 -20.27 18.05
N GLU A 413 -13.64 -19.59 18.75
CA GLU A 413 -14.27 -18.40 18.24
C GLU A 413 -13.31 -17.22 18.26
N LEU A 414 -13.43 -16.35 17.26
CA LEU A 414 -12.72 -15.09 17.23
C LEU A 414 -13.41 -14.11 18.19
N LYS A 415 -12.81 -13.89 19.38
CA LYS A 415 -13.45 -13.18 20.50
C LYS A 415 -13.48 -11.67 20.31
N TYR A 416 -12.47 -11.10 19.64
CA TYR A 416 -12.41 -9.66 19.37
C TYR A 416 -11.65 -9.37 18.07
N PRO A 417 -11.85 -8.18 17.47
CA PRO A 417 -11.24 -7.81 16.19
C PRO A 417 -9.71 -7.82 16.24
N PRO A 418 -9.01 -8.72 15.50
CA PRO A 418 -7.58 -8.61 15.33
C PRO A 418 -7.28 -7.48 14.36
N TYR A 419 -6.17 -6.80 14.56
CA TYR A 419 -5.71 -5.76 13.65
C TYR A 419 -4.19 -5.74 13.61
N PHE A 420 -3.67 -5.13 12.56
CA PHE A 420 -2.27 -5.15 12.18
C PHE A 420 -1.81 -3.72 11.92
N ASP A 421 -0.59 -3.42 12.31
CA ASP A 421 0.08 -2.22 11.84
C ASP A 421 0.89 -2.53 10.59
N GLY A 422 1.14 -1.51 9.78
CA GLY A 422 1.96 -1.63 8.59
C GLY A 422 2.90 -0.45 8.42
N ARG A 423 4.02 -0.69 7.76
CA ARG A 423 4.95 0.36 7.35
C ARG A 423 5.62 0.02 6.02
N ALA A 424 6.03 1.06 5.30
CA ALA A 424 6.82 0.95 4.09
C ALA A 424 8.28 1.35 4.36
N VAL A 425 9.22 0.55 3.86
CA VAL A 425 10.67 0.81 3.93
C VAL A 425 11.26 0.68 2.53
N CYS A 426 12.16 1.59 2.16
CA CYS A 426 12.81 1.59 0.85
C CYS A 426 14.25 1.07 0.97
N TYR A 427 14.60 0.06 0.17
CA TYR A 427 15.96 -0.47 0.09
C TYR A 427 16.55 -0.21 -1.30
N PRO A 428 17.69 0.51 -1.40
CA PRO A 428 18.19 0.99 -2.68
C PRO A 428 18.90 -0.09 -3.51
N SER A 429 19.37 -1.17 -2.88
CA SER A 429 20.09 -2.24 -3.56
C SER A 429 19.55 -3.61 -3.18
N VAL A 430 19.88 -4.60 -4.01
CA VAL A 430 19.50 -6.00 -3.78
C VAL A 430 20.22 -6.56 -2.56
N GLU A 431 21.46 -6.15 -2.34
CA GLU A 431 22.29 -6.56 -1.20
C GLU A 431 21.64 -6.11 0.11
N ILE A 432 21.22 -4.84 0.21
CA ILE A 432 20.57 -4.32 1.42
C ILE A 432 19.19 -4.96 1.62
N LEU A 433 18.43 -5.21 0.55
CA LEU A 433 17.18 -5.96 0.62
C LEU A 433 17.41 -7.39 1.16
N ARG A 434 18.45 -8.07 0.68
CA ARG A 434 18.83 -9.41 1.16
C ARG A 434 19.27 -9.36 2.62
N ASP A 435 20.00 -8.33 3.03
CA ASP A 435 20.36 -8.12 4.43
C ASP A 435 19.14 -7.85 5.32
N TYR A 436 18.13 -7.16 4.82
CA TYR A 436 16.86 -7.00 5.53
C TYR A 436 16.13 -8.34 5.70
N LEU A 437 16.00 -9.11 4.62
CA LEU A 437 15.33 -10.41 4.68
C LEU A 437 16.12 -11.41 5.53
N ALA A 438 17.45 -11.36 5.44
CA ALA A 438 18.36 -12.07 6.31
C ALA A 438 18.18 -11.60 7.75
N TRP A 439 18.08 -10.31 8.07
CA TRP A 439 17.81 -9.82 9.42
C TRP A 439 16.51 -10.40 10.00
N ARG A 440 15.45 -10.48 9.19
CA ARG A 440 14.17 -11.10 9.59
C ARG A 440 14.32 -12.60 9.85
N GLN A 441 15.06 -13.33 9.00
CA GLN A 441 15.26 -14.77 9.16
C GLN A 441 16.36 -15.15 10.17
N TRP A 442 17.38 -14.31 10.32
CA TRP A 442 18.49 -14.43 11.25
C TRP A 442 17.99 -14.38 12.68
N SER A 443 16.86 -13.72 12.94
CA SER A 443 16.10 -13.89 14.18
C SER A 443 15.73 -15.36 14.50
N GLN A 444 15.84 -16.29 13.54
CA GLN A 444 15.35 -17.67 13.62
C GLN A 444 16.33 -18.80 13.23
N ILE A 445 17.23 -18.65 12.25
CA ILE A 445 18.12 -19.73 11.74
C ILE A 445 19.57 -19.58 12.23
N SER A 446 20.22 -20.71 12.55
CA SER A 446 21.66 -20.89 12.46
C SER A 446 21.93 -22.31 11.97
N ASN A 447 22.77 -22.39 10.95
CA ASN A 447 23.80 -23.40 10.84
C ASN A 447 25.12 -22.63 10.93
N GLY A 448 25.75 -22.64 12.10
CA GLY A 448 27.14 -22.20 12.29
C GLY A 448 27.35 -20.68 12.23
N PHE A 449 27.58 -20.09 13.41
CA PHE A 449 27.88 -18.68 13.67
C PHE A 449 26.68 -17.72 13.75
N ALA A 450 26.23 -17.54 15.00
CA ALA A 450 25.35 -16.50 15.55
C ALA A 450 23.85 -16.54 15.16
N GLY A 451 22.96 -16.46 16.18
CA GLY A 451 21.70 -15.73 16.02
C GLY A 451 20.33 -16.36 16.31
N HIS A 452 20.15 -17.58 16.84
CA HIS A 452 18.81 -18.12 17.18
C HIS A 452 18.11 -17.43 18.36
N ILE A 453 17.76 -16.14 18.26
CA ILE A 453 17.39 -15.40 19.46
C ILE A 453 15.93 -15.63 19.81
N ASN A 454 14.96 -15.50 18.88
CA ASN A 454 13.57 -15.40 19.31
C ASN A 454 12.85 -16.75 19.46
N ASN A 455 12.91 -17.66 18.46
CA ASN A 455 12.21 -18.95 18.57
C ASN A 455 12.87 -19.91 19.57
N GLN A 456 14.21 -19.98 19.60
CA GLN A 456 14.93 -20.82 20.56
C GLN A 456 14.76 -20.31 21.99
N TYR A 457 14.83 -18.98 22.21
CA TYR A 457 14.46 -18.37 23.48
C TYR A 457 13.02 -18.67 23.84
N ASN A 458 12.06 -18.48 22.93
CA ASN A 458 10.64 -18.76 23.19
C ASN A 458 10.40 -20.23 23.52
N THR A 459 11.10 -21.15 22.85
CA THR A 459 11.02 -22.58 23.14
C THR A 459 11.54 -22.85 24.55
N CYS A 460 12.75 -22.37 24.89
CA CYS A 460 13.29 -22.49 26.24
C CYS A 460 12.36 -21.87 27.29
N PHE A 461 11.86 -20.67 27.03
CA PHE A 461 11.00 -19.90 27.91
C PHE A 461 9.72 -20.67 28.22
N TRP A 462 9.05 -21.20 27.20
CA TRP A 462 7.80 -21.93 27.40
C TRP A 462 8.02 -23.32 27.99
N GLU A 463 9.15 -24.00 27.72
CA GLU A 463 9.48 -25.25 28.44
C GLU A 463 9.79 -25.00 29.92
N LEU A 464 10.48 -23.90 30.25
CA LEU A 464 10.66 -23.46 31.63
C LEU A 464 9.31 -23.16 32.30
N VAL A 465 8.40 -22.48 31.62
CA VAL A 465 7.05 -22.22 32.14
C VAL A 465 6.26 -23.51 32.33
N LYS A 466 6.33 -24.46 31.38
CA LYS A 466 5.70 -25.79 31.50
C LYS A 466 6.29 -26.63 32.64
N SER A 467 7.57 -26.44 32.96
CA SER A 467 8.24 -27.08 34.11
C SER A 467 7.79 -26.55 35.48
N GLY A 468 6.88 -25.56 35.51
CA GLY A 468 6.30 -25.00 36.73
C GLY A 468 6.85 -23.63 37.13
N LYS A 469 7.80 -23.05 36.36
CA LYS A 469 8.29 -21.69 36.62
C LYS A 469 7.27 -20.64 36.19
N SER A 470 7.21 -19.53 36.91
CA SER A 470 6.48 -18.34 36.47
C SER A 470 7.13 -17.71 35.24
N LYS A 471 6.37 -16.88 34.49
CA LYS A 471 6.90 -16.12 33.34
C LYS A 471 8.10 -15.24 33.73
N SER A 472 8.08 -14.62 34.92
CA SER A 472 9.17 -13.77 35.39
C SER A 472 10.43 -14.59 35.73
N GLU A 473 10.27 -15.75 36.38
CA GLU A 473 11.38 -16.65 36.67
C GLU A 473 12.01 -17.22 35.41
N ALA A 474 11.20 -17.61 34.41
CA ALA A 474 11.70 -18.08 33.13
C ALA A 474 12.48 -16.99 32.37
N GLN A 475 11.99 -15.74 32.38
CA GLN A 475 12.68 -14.59 31.79
C GLN A 475 14.02 -14.31 32.50
N ASN A 476 14.03 -14.30 33.82
CA ASN A 476 15.25 -14.08 34.61
C ASN A 476 16.26 -15.21 34.41
N PHE A 477 15.80 -16.47 34.31
CA PHE A 477 16.66 -17.62 34.05
C PHE A 477 17.35 -17.55 32.68
N LEU A 478 16.64 -17.06 31.65
CA LEU A 478 17.17 -16.92 30.30
C LEU A 478 17.95 -15.62 30.07
N LYS A 479 17.91 -14.68 31.01
CA LYS A 479 18.60 -13.40 30.90
C LYS A 479 20.11 -13.63 30.82
N GLY A 480 20.75 -13.08 29.79
CA GLY A 480 22.20 -13.22 29.57
C GLY A 480 22.65 -14.57 29.01
N THR A 481 21.75 -15.52 28.77
CA THR A 481 22.11 -16.84 28.21
C THR A 481 22.48 -16.78 26.73
N GLN A 482 23.52 -17.51 26.34
CA GLN A 482 23.95 -17.63 24.94
C GLN A 482 23.21 -18.75 24.21
N THR A 483 23.36 -18.82 22.89
CA THR A 483 22.75 -19.88 22.05
C THR A 483 23.11 -21.28 22.53
N GLY A 484 24.40 -21.52 22.84
CA GLY A 484 24.85 -22.83 23.33
C GLY A 484 24.23 -23.22 24.67
N ASP A 485 23.96 -22.26 25.56
CA ASP A 485 23.28 -22.51 26.84
C ASP A 485 21.83 -22.91 26.63
N LYS A 486 21.14 -22.24 25.69
CA LYS A 486 19.77 -22.55 25.30
C LYS A 486 19.66 -23.94 24.64
N GLU A 487 20.62 -24.32 23.81
CA GLU A 487 20.66 -25.68 23.23
C GLU A 487 20.83 -26.75 24.31
N LYS A 488 21.72 -26.53 25.28
CA LYS A 488 21.90 -27.43 26.42
C LYS A 488 20.61 -27.55 27.24
N LEU A 489 19.95 -26.42 27.49
CA LEU A 489 18.67 -26.38 28.21
C LEU A 489 17.58 -27.15 27.46
N LEU A 490 17.43 -26.97 26.14
CA LEU A 490 16.45 -27.72 25.35
C LEU A 490 16.74 -29.22 25.36
N LYS A 491 18.01 -29.63 25.31
CA LYS A 491 18.41 -31.03 25.45
C LYS A 491 18.01 -31.61 26.82
N GLN A 492 18.06 -30.82 27.89
CA GLN A 492 17.57 -31.25 29.22
C GLN A 492 16.06 -31.54 29.21
N PHE A 493 15.29 -30.81 28.39
CA PHE A 493 13.87 -31.08 28.15
C PHE A 493 13.62 -32.17 27.09
N GLY A 494 14.67 -32.86 26.60
CA GLY A 494 14.56 -33.89 25.57
C GLY A 494 14.25 -33.33 24.16
N ILE A 495 14.44 -32.03 23.94
CA ILE A 495 14.14 -31.36 22.67
C ILE A 495 15.42 -31.15 21.88
N ASP A 496 15.49 -31.78 20.70
CA ASP A 496 16.49 -31.45 19.69
C ASP A 496 15.96 -30.32 18.80
N TYR A 497 16.48 -29.11 19.02
CA TYR A 497 16.04 -27.92 18.29
C TYR A 497 16.18 -28.11 16.76
N HIS A 498 17.22 -28.78 16.26
CA HIS A 498 17.44 -28.94 14.82
C HIS A 498 16.42 -29.88 14.15
N LYS A 499 15.79 -30.75 14.94
CA LYS A 499 14.73 -31.66 14.48
C LYS A 499 13.33 -31.04 14.51
N LEU A 500 13.17 -29.83 15.04
CA LEU A 500 11.88 -29.14 14.99
C LEU A 500 11.46 -28.84 13.53
N PRO A 501 10.14 -28.80 13.23
CA PRO A 501 9.64 -28.45 11.90
C PRO A 501 10.26 -27.17 11.34
N ALA A 502 10.65 -27.19 10.06
CA ALA A 502 11.31 -26.06 9.39
C ALA A 502 10.49 -24.76 9.49
N MET A 503 9.16 -24.85 9.44
CA MET A 503 8.25 -23.70 9.57
C MET A 503 8.37 -22.92 10.88
N PHE A 504 8.90 -23.55 11.95
CA PHE A 504 9.15 -22.91 13.24
C PHE A 504 10.57 -22.35 13.35
N ARG A 505 11.51 -22.88 12.56
CA ARG A 505 12.94 -22.53 12.63
C ARG A 505 13.36 -21.50 11.59
N GLN A 506 12.71 -21.47 10.43
CA GLN A 506 13.20 -20.75 9.25
C GLN A 506 12.28 -19.61 8.79
N GLY A 507 11.10 -19.48 9.40
CA GLY A 507 10.03 -18.63 8.87
C GLY A 507 9.54 -19.17 7.52
N ARG A 508 8.91 -18.32 6.70
CA ARG A 508 8.13 -18.78 5.53
C ARG A 508 8.20 -17.79 4.38
N HIS A 509 8.43 -18.28 3.15
CA HIS A 509 8.50 -17.41 1.97
C HIS A 509 7.50 -17.79 0.88
N HIS A 510 7.16 -16.81 0.03
CA HIS A 510 6.39 -17.03 -1.19
C HIS A 510 7.11 -16.52 -2.43
N ASN A 511 7.18 -17.36 -3.47
CA ASN A 511 7.79 -17.07 -4.76
C ASN A 511 6.78 -17.21 -5.92
N ASP A 512 6.95 -16.38 -6.95
CA ASP A 512 6.29 -16.52 -8.27
C ASP A 512 7.10 -17.53 -9.10
N ALA A 513 6.65 -18.79 -9.15
CA ALA A 513 7.28 -19.81 -9.97
C ALA A 513 6.58 -19.91 -11.33
N GLY A 514 7.28 -19.47 -12.38
CA GLY A 514 6.87 -19.71 -13.76
C GLY A 514 7.23 -21.13 -14.19
N GLU A 515 6.27 -22.06 -14.22
CA GLU A 515 6.45 -23.32 -14.94
C GLU A 515 6.14 -23.12 -16.43
N ARG A 516 7.08 -23.53 -17.30
CA ARG A 516 6.81 -23.74 -18.73
C ARG A 516 5.99 -25.01 -18.87
N LYS A 517 4.66 -24.87 -19.01
CA LYS A 517 3.84 -25.86 -19.72
C LYS A 517 3.01 -25.17 -20.79
N THR A 518 2.79 -25.92 -21.85
CA THR A 518 2.28 -25.58 -23.17
C THR A 518 1.07 -24.66 -23.18
N TRP A 519 0.98 -23.89 -24.27
CA TRP A 519 0.03 -22.82 -24.56
C TRP A 519 -1.42 -23.16 -24.19
N TRP A 520 -1.87 -22.78 -23.00
CA TRP A 520 -3.20 -22.20 -22.70
C TRP A 520 -3.17 -21.68 -21.25
N LYS A 521 -3.31 -20.35 -21.07
CA LYS A 521 -3.40 -19.60 -19.79
C LYS A 521 -2.47 -20.09 -18.66
N SER A 522 -1.18 -19.69 -18.71
CA SER A 522 -0.24 -19.87 -17.59
C SER A 522 -0.71 -19.05 -16.37
N LEU A 523 -1.32 -19.73 -15.39
CA LEU A 523 -1.62 -19.15 -14.08
C LEU A 523 -0.34 -19.16 -13.24
N LYS A 524 0.12 -17.98 -12.81
CA LYS A 524 1.25 -17.84 -11.88
C LYS A 524 0.95 -18.59 -10.57
N ARG A 525 1.78 -19.57 -10.21
CA ARG A 525 1.62 -20.37 -8.99
C ARG A 525 2.44 -19.75 -7.85
N VAL A 526 1.75 -19.28 -6.81
CA VAL A 526 2.38 -18.84 -5.55
C VAL A 526 2.72 -20.09 -4.73
N ILE A 527 4.00 -20.34 -4.49
CA ILE A 527 4.49 -21.51 -3.72
C ILE A 527 4.83 -21.06 -2.30
N VAL A 528 4.49 -21.86 -1.28
CA VAL A 528 4.91 -21.64 0.12
C VAL A 528 6.09 -22.55 0.42
N GLU A 529 7.23 -21.99 0.82
CA GLU A 529 8.44 -22.77 1.16
C GLU A 529 9.03 -22.38 2.53
N HIS A 530 9.71 -23.34 3.15
CA HIS A 530 10.44 -23.19 4.41
C HIS A 530 11.91 -23.55 4.17
N CYS A 531 12.71 -22.55 3.83
CA CYS A 531 14.11 -22.72 3.44
C CYS A 531 14.98 -21.59 3.99
N ASN A 532 16.30 -21.82 4.00
CA ASN A 532 17.28 -20.81 4.39
C ASN A 532 17.49 -19.81 3.24
N ILE A 533 16.97 -18.59 3.38
CA ILE A 533 17.11 -17.51 2.40
C ILE A 533 18.33 -16.63 2.69
N ILE A 534 19.05 -16.87 3.78
CA ILE A 534 20.32 -16.17 4.04
C ILE A 534 21.39 -16.70 3.07
N GLU A 535 21.33 -17.99 2.75
CA GLU A 535 22.31 -18.63 1.86
C GLU A 535 22.21 -18.15 0.41
N PRO A 536 23.35 -17.93 -0.28
CA PRO A 536 23.36 -17.59 -1.70
C PRO A 536 22.70 -18.64 -2.60
N SER A 537 22.70 -19.91 -2.19
CA SER A 537 22.10 -21.04 -2.91
C SER A 537 20.61 -20.81 -3.20
N PHE A 538 19.85 -20.29 -2.24
CA PHE A 538 18.43 -19.95 -2.44
C PHE A 538 18.24 -18.94 -3.56
N TRP A 539 18.98 -17.83 -3.52
CA TRP A 539 18.84 -16.76 -4.51
C TRP A 539 19.33 -17.19 -5.90
N ALA A 540 20.34 -18.07 -5.96
CA ALA A 540 20.79 -18.69 -7.20
C ALA A 540 19.75 -19.64 -7.79
N ALA A 541 18.97 -20.35 -6.96
CA ALA A 541 17.87 -21.21 -7.40
C ALA A 541 16.63 -20.42 -7.86
N HIS A 542 16.46 -19.18 -7.38
CA HIS A 542 15.31 -18.33 -7.69
C HIS A 542 15.71 -16.95 -8.24
N PRO A 543 16.45 -16.88 -9.36
CA PRO A 543 16.99 -15.61 -9.87
C PRO A 543 15.89 -14.61 -10.29
N THR A 544 14.70 -15.10 -10.65
CA THR A 544 13.57 -14.29 -11.11
C THR A 544 12.96 -13.39 -10.03
N ILE A 545 13.22 -13.64 -8.74
CA ILE A 545 12.71 -12.82 -7.64
C ILE A 545 13.36 -11.43 -7.66
N LEU A 546 14.68 -11.39 -7.83
CA LEU A 546 15.49 -10.19 -7.69
C LEU A 546 15.94 -9.64 -9.05
N TYR A 547 16.09 -10.52 -10.05
CA TYR A 547 16.58 -10.17 -11.37
C TYR A 547 15.52 -10.47 -12.42
N ARG A 548 15.19 -9.46 -13.23
CA ARG A 548 14.43 -9.67 -14.45
C ARG A 548 15.34 -10.45 -15.40
N ILE A 549 15.04 -11.72 -15.66
CA ILE A 549 15.72 -12.44 -16.74
C ILE A 549 15.24 -11.79 -18.05
N SER A 550 16.00 -10.84 -18.57
CA SER A 550 15.92 -10.55 -19.99
C SER A 550 16.43 -11.80 -20.69
N SER A 551 15.56 -12.50 -21.40
CA SER A 551 15.96 -13.61 -22.27
C SER A 551 16.72 -13.05 -23.48
N ALA A 552 17.94 -12.59 -23.26
CA ALA A 552 18.96 -12.47 -24.29
C ALA A 552 19.76 -13.78 -24.25
N LYS A 553 19.55 -14.65 -25.25
CA LYS A 553 20.49 -15.74 -25.50
C LYS A 553 21.80 -15.10 -25.95
N VAL A 554 22.81 -15.14 -25.09
CA VAL A 554 24.19 -14.94 -25.54
C VAL A 554 24.75 -16.33 -25.76
N GLU A 555 24.84 -16.76 -27.02
CA GLU A 555 25.67 -17.91 -27.39
C GLU A 555 27.11 -17.41 -27.51
N THR A 556 27.90 -17.58 -26.45
CA THR A 556 29.36 -17.36 -26.49
C THR A 556 30.04 -18.64 -26.97
N THR A 557 30.40 -18.69 -28.25
CA THR A 557 31.41 -19.63 -28.75
C THR A 557 32.76 -18.94 -28.83
N CYS A 558 33.50 -18.87 -27.71
CA CYS A 558 34.97 -18.98 -27.72
C CYS A 558 35.51 -19.03 -26.28
N TRP A 559 36.12 -20.15 -25.91
CA TRP A 559 36.94 -20.28 -24.71
C TRP A 559 38.34 -19.76 -24.99
N SER A 560 38.67 -18.54 -24.54
CA SER A 560 40.02 -18.15 -24.13
C SER A 560 40.06 -16.68 -23.73
N PHE A 561 40.71 -16.41 -22.59
CA PHE A 561 41.05 -15.11 -22.00
C PHE A 561 39.95 -14.35 -21.22
N VAL A 562 40.09 -14.38 -19.90
CA VAL A 562 39.52 -13.42 -18.95
C VAL A 562 40.35 -12.14 -18.99
N PRO A 563 39.72 -10.96 -19.11
CA PRO A 563 40.23 -9.77 -18.44
C PRO A 563 39.22 -9.21 -17.45
N THR A 564 39.74 -8.96 -16.26
CA THR A 564 39.17 -8.20 -15.16
C THR A 564 38.65 -6.83 -15.64
N SER A 565 37.50 -6.40 -15.11
CA SER A 565 36.81 -5.12 -15.33
C SER A 565 35.93 -4.98 -16.59
N MET A 566 34.64 -5.26 -16.45
CA MET A 566 33.61 -4.71 -17.35
C MET A 566 32.30 -4.46 -16.61
N THR A 567 32.31 -3.45 -15.74
CA THR A 567 31.11 -2.72 -15.31
C THR A 567 30.66 -1.83 -16.47
N SER A 568 29.54 -2.14 -17.12
CA SER A 568 28.56 -1.13 -17.60
C SER A 568 27.48 -1.73 -18.52
N PHE A 569 26.28 -1.93 -17.96
CA PHE A 569 25.03 -1.66 -18.67
C PHE A 569 24.14 -0.88 -17.69
N VAL A 570 24.25 0.45 -17.75
CA VAL A 570 23.36 1.37 -17.05
C VAL A 570 22.42 1.97 -18.09
N SER A 571 21.12 1.82 -17.85
CA SER A 571 20.07 2.64 -18.42
C SER A 571 20.26 4.09 -17.94
N VAL A 572 20.59 5.01 -18.84
CA VAL A 572 20.61 6.44 -18.51
C VAL A 572 19.68 7.19 -19.44
N GLU A 573 18.69 7.85 -18.83
CA GLU A 573 17.77 8.80 -19.46
C GLU A 573 18.43 10.19 -19.67
N PRO A 574 17.80 11.14 -20.39
CA PRO A 574 18.48 12.10 -21.25
C PRO A 574 19.00 13.34 -20.50
N SER A 575 20.13 13.21 -19.82
CA SER A 575 20.93 14.37 -19.38
C SER A 575 22.40 14.03 -19.16
N LEU A 576 22.97 13.17 -20.03
CA LEU A 576 24.41 12.88 -20.03
C LEU A 576 25.14 13.86 -20.94
N ASP A 577 26.05 14.63 -20.36
CA ASP A 577 27.02 15.45 -21.07
C ASP A 577 28.06 14.53 -21.73
N LEU A 578 27.70 13.98 -22.90
CA LEU A 578 28.52 13.01 -23.63
C LEU A 578 29.78 13.66 -24.23
N PRO A 579 30.93 12.98 -24.29
CA PRO A 579 32.12 13.49 -25.00
C PRO A 579 31.79 13.87 -26.44
N TYR A 580 32.47 14.90 -26.98
CA TYR A 580 32.22 15.41 -28.35
C TYR A 580 32.23 14.29 -29.41
N SER A 581 33.13 13.31 -29.30
CA SER A 581 33.21 12.15 -30.20
C SER A 581 31.97 11.26 -30.21
N CYS A 582 31.26 11.18 -29.09
CA CYS A 582 29.99 10.47 -28.97
C CYS A 582 28.82 11.31 -29.51
N ARG A 583 28.82 12.62 -29.26
CA ARG A 583 27.82 13.56 -29.81
C ARG A 583 27.93 13.72 -31.33
N ALA A 584 29.15 13.68 -31.86
CA ALA A 584 29.46 13.83 -33.28
C ALA A 584 29.35 12.52 -34.07
N GLY A 585 29.03 11.38 -33.43
CA GLY A 585 28.92 10.07 -34.09
C GLY A 585 30.23 9.56 -34.71
N SER A 586 31.39 10.01 -34.20
CA SER A 586 32.71 9.69 -34.75
C SER A 586 33.42 8.57 -33.99
N CYS A 587 32.89 8.12 -32.85
CA CYS A 587 33.37 6.95 -32.13
C CYS A 587 33.40 5.70 -33.05
N SER A 588 34.35 4.80 -32.86
CA SER A 588 34.45 3.51 -33.57
C SER A 588 34.60 2.33 -32.61
N SER A 589 34.70 2.61 -31.30
CA SER A 589 34.96 1.64 -30.25
C SER A 589 33.75 0.74 -29.94
N ARG A 590 32.56 1.11 -30.43
CA ARG A 590 31.28 0.43 -30.15
C ARG A 590 30.42 0.21 -31.40
N ASP A 591 31.06 0.16 -32.58
CA ASP A 591 30.37 -0.13 -33.84
C ASP A 591 30.04 -1.63 -33.92
N CYS A 592 28.76 -1.94 -34.19
CA CYS A 592 28.26 -3.30 -34.36
C CYS A 592 27.50 -3.37 -35.68
N LYS A 593 27.58 -4.49 -36.43
CA LYS A 593 26.76 -4.69 -37.63
C LYS A 593 25.49 -5.45 -37.24
N VAL A 594 24.34 -4.96 -37.65
CA VAL A 594 23.06 -5.67 -37.49
C VAL A 594 22.95 -6.68 -38.62
N VAL A 595 22.86 -7.96 -38.26
CA VAL A 595 22.69 -9.07 -39.21
C VAL A 595 21.21 -9.38 -39.39
N GLU A 596 20.44 -9.37 -38.29
CA GLU A 596 19.00 -9.61 -38.28
C GLU A 596 18.31 -8.75 -37.21
N GLY A 597 17.03 -8.44 -37.44
CA GLY A 597 16.17 -7.72 -36.49
C GLY A 597 16.01 -6.22 -36.75
N VAL A 598 15.05 -5.61 -36.06
CA VAL A 598 14.65 -4.21 -36.20
C VAL A 598 15.15 -3.40 -35.01
N TRP A 599 15.67 -2.20 -35.27
CA TRP A 599 16.21 -1.30 -34.26
C TRP A 599 15.86 0.16 -34.58
N THR A 600 15.96 1.02 -33.57
CA THR A 600 15.74 2.47 -33.66
C THR A 600 16.89 3.24 -32.99
N SER A 601 17.12 4.50 -33.34
CA SER A 601 18.12 5.36 -32.68
C SER A 601 17.57 6.76 -32.45
N LYS A 602 18.00 7.37 -31.34
CA LYS A 602 17.65 8.75 -30.97
C LYS A 602 18.66 9.80 -31.47
N ILE A 603 19.75 9.40 -32.14
CA ILE A 603 20.77 10.34 -32.65
C ILE A 603 20.36 10.86 -34.03
N ARG A 604 20.08 12.17 -34.13
CA ARG A 604 19.96 12.90 -35.41
C ARG A 604 21.34 13.46 -35.78
N ALA A 605 21.99 12.93 -36.82
CA ALA A 605 23.09 13.63 -37.47
C ALA A 605 23.25 13.19 -38.92
N SER A 606 23.23 14.17 -39.82
CA SER A 606 23.40 14.08 -41.28
C SER A 606 24.67 13.34 -41.74
N LEU A 607 25.64 13.09 -40.86
CA LEU A 607 26.87 12.32 -41.11
C LEU A 607 26.75 10.79 -40.87
N MET A 608 25.60 10.29 -40.41
CA MET A 608 25.37 8.86 -40.14
C MET A 608 24.92 8.02 -41.34
N MET A 609 24.51 8.65 -42.46
CA MET A 609 23.81 7.94 -43.54
C MET A 609 24.62 6.82 -44.19
N THR A 610 25.94 6.96 -44.30
CA THR A 610 26.81 5.94 -44.91
C THR A 610 27.00 4.72 -44.01
N ARG A 611 27.00 4.86 -42.68
CA ARG A 611 27.15 3.74 -41.74
C ARG A 611 25.86 2.94 -41.60
N LEU A 612 24.72 3.64 -41.54
CA LEU A 612 23.40 3.04 -41.46
C LEU A 612 23.03 2.28 -42.74
N LYS A 613 23.37 2.83 -43.92
CA LYS A 613 23.15 2.14 -45.22
C LYS A 613 23.96 0.85 -45.36
N CYS A 614 25.08 0.71 -44.65
CA CYS A 614 25.89 -0.51 -44.62
C CYS A 614 25.52 -1.47 -43.47
N GLY A 615 24.44 -1.20 -42.72
CA GLY A 615 23.96 -2.04 -41.64
C GLY A 615 24.70 -1.91 -40.31
N PHE A 616 25.54 -0.87 -40.13
CA PHE A 616 26.27 -0.65 -38.88
C PHE A 616 25.53 0.31 -37.95
N VAL A 617 25.53 -0.02 -36.66
CA VAL A 617 24.89 0.74 -35.57
C VAL A 617 25.86 0.96 -34.41
N PHE A 618 25.59 2.00 -33.63
CA PHE A 618 26.30 2.26 -32.38
C PHE A 618 25.62 1.53 -31.22
N GLY A 619 26.29 0.57 -30.59
CA GLY A 619 25.72 -0.20 -29.49
C GLY A 619 25.31 0.65 -28.27
N CYS A 620 25.84 1.87 -28.13
CA CYS A 620 25.45 2.80 -27.07
C CYS A 620 24.26 3.71 -27.41
N ALA A 621 23.75 3.68 -28.65
CA ALA A 621 22.71 4.59 -29.12
C ALA A 621 21.59 3.92 -29.92
N ALA A 622 21.76 2.64 -30.26
CA ALA A 622 20.76 1.82 -30.92
C ALA A 622 19.89 1.08 -29.90
N TYR A 623 18.58 1.10 -30.12
CA TYR A 623 17.56 0.48 -29.29
C TYR A 623 16.86 -0.61 -30.11
N PRO A 624 16.97 -1.88 -29.71
CA PRO A 624 16.28 -2.95 -30.42
C PRO A 624 14.76 -2.79 -30.28
N SER A 625 14.05 -2.96 -31.39
CA SER A 625 12.58 -2.94 -31.46
C SER A 625 12.01 -4.34 -31.74
N SER A 626 12.89 -5.31 -32.02
CA SER A 626 12.65 -6.76 -32.02
C SER A 626 13.87 -7.47 -31.46
N ASP A 627 13.85 -8.81 -31.45
CA ASP A 627 15.06 -9.60 -31.30
C ASP A 627 16.04 -9.21 -32.42
N VAL A 628 17.32 -8.97 -32.07
CA VAL A 628 18.38 -8.51 -32.99
C VAL A 628 19.62 -9.38 -32.84
N VAL A 629 20.28 -9.67 -33.97
CA VAL A 629 21.57 -10.36 -34.03
C VAL A 629 22.65 -9.36 -34.44
N LEU A 630 23.70 -9.24 -33.62
CA LEU A 630 24.76 -8.26 -33.80
C LEU A 630 26.13 -8.93 -34.00
N GLU A 631 26.87 -8.48 -35.00
CA GLU A 631 28.31 -8.77 -35.15
C GLU A 631 29.14 -7.63 -34.54
N THR A 632 30.00 -7.95 -33.56
CA THR A 632 30.91 -6.99 -32.91
C THR A 632 32.34 -7.11 -33.43
N HIS A 633 33.15 -6.04 -33.34
CA HIS A 633 34.60 -6.04 -33.62
C HIS A 633 35.05 -6.25 -35.09
N ARG A 634 34.22 -5.92 -36.10
CA ARG A 634 34.74 -5.80 -37.48
C ARG A 634 35.54 -4.52 -37.67
N LYS A 635 36.82 -4.63 -38.08
CA LYS A 635 37.61 -3.51 -38.60
C LYS A 635 37.11 -3.13 -40.01
N ARG A 636 37.23 -1.84 -40.34
CA ARG A 636 36.70 -1.11 -41.51
C ARG A 636 37.17 -1.59 -42.90
N SER A 637 37.88 -2.70 -43.00
CA SER A 637 38.51 -3.17 -44.24
C SER A 637 37.61 -4.11 -45.02
N SER A 638 36.56 -3.56 -45.65
CA SER A 638 35.92 -4.05 -46.88
C SER A 638 34.62 -3.26 -47.11
N LEU A 639 34.75 -1.98 -47.47
CA LEU A 639 33.71 -1.32 -48.25
C LEU A 639 33.81 -1.90 -49.66
N ASP A 640 32.80 -2.65 -50.08
CA ASP A 640 32.67 -3.06 -51.48
C ASP A 640 32.69 -1.80 -52.36
N LYS A 641 33.58 -1.79 -53.35
CA LYS A 641 33.82 -0.67 -54.27
C LYS A 641 32.55 -0.18 -54.97
N THR A 642 31.51 -1.01 -55.01
CA THR A 642 30.20 -0.73 -55.62
C THR A 642 29.39 0.38 -54.94
N ALA A 643 29.62 0.66 -53.64
CA ALA A 643 28.89 1.71 -52.92
C ALA A 643 29.45 3.13 -53.15
N GLN A 644 30.67 3.23 -53.68
CA GLN A 644 31.37 4.52 -53.88
C GLN A 644 30.96 5.20 -55.19
N GLU A 645 30.59 4.41 -56.22
CA GLU A 645 30.21 4.93 -57.54
C GLU A 645 28.78 5.48 -57.59
N GLN A 646 27.86 5.00 -56.74
CA GLN A 646 26.48 5.51 -56.69
C GLN A 646 26.31 6.88 -55.99
N LEU A 647 27.36 7.43 -55.38
CA LEU A 647 27.27 8.69 -54.63
C LEU A 647 27.57 9.95 -55.46
N GLN A 648 28.03 9.84 -56.72
CA GLN A 648 28.43 10.99 -57.54
C GLN A 648 27.29 11.66 -58.33
N ALA A 649 26.03 11.23 -58.19
CA ALA A 649 24.93 11.74 -59.00
C ALA A 649 23.73 12.29 -58.21
N VAL A 650 23.93 13.14 -57.18
CA VAL A 650 22.88 14.10 -56.73
C VAL A 650 23.49 15.32 -56.05
N PRO A 651 23.51 16.50 -56.70
CA PRO A 651 23.47 17.76 -55.97
C PRO A 651 22.39 18.70 -56.54
N LEU A 652 21.17 18.71 -55.95
CA LEU A 652 20.18 19.79 -56.19
C LEU A 652 18.99 19.87 -55.20
N MET A 653 19.12 19.41 -53.95
CA MET A 653 18.01 19.42 -52.98
C MET A 653 18.46 19.89 -51.58
N LEU A 654 19.30 20.92 -51.50
CA LEU A 654 19.80 21.48 -50.23
C LEU A 654 19.92 23.02 -50.25
N GLN A 655 18.98 23.72 -50.89
CA GLN A 655 18.91 25.19 -50.90
C GLN A 655 17.59 25.80 -50.40
N LEU A 656 16.69 25.04 -49.76
CA LEU A 656 15.35 25.57 -49.42
C LEU A 656 14.91 25.49 -47.95
N LEU A 657 15.80 25.29 -46.98
CA LEU A 657 15.36 25.17 -45.57
C LEU A 657 16.23 25.94 -44.56
N ASP A 658 16.71 27.14 -44.93
CA ASP A 658 17.14 28.15 -43.95
C ASP A 658 16.26 29.38 -44.07
N GLY A 659 15.17 29.39 -43.31
CA GLY A 659 14.30 30.56 -43.18
C GLY A 659 12.96 30.21 -42.54
N VAL A 660 12.87 30.35 -41.21
CA VAL A 660 11.76 30.98 -40.45
C VAL A 660 11.91 30.62 -38.95
N ASN A 661 12.00 31.67 -38.14
CA ASN A 661 12.14 31.70 -36.67
C ASN A 661 10.76 31.55 -35.99
N PRO A 662 10.63 31.04 -34.74
CA PRO A 662 9.35 30.67 -34.14
C PRO A 662 8.75 31.79 -33.30
N ARG A 663 7.49 32.18 -33.56
CA ARG A 663 6.53 32.75 -32.59
C ARG A 663 5.17 33.04 -33.24
N LYS A 664 4.10 32.64 -32.54
CA LYS A 664 2.65 32.98 -32.65
C LYS A 664 1.72 31.97 -33.36
N SER A 665 0.48 31.95 -32.82
CA SER A 665 -0.79 31.35 -33.31
C SER A 665 -0.92 29.83 -33.12
N SER A 666 -1.74 29.37 -32.16
CA SER A 666 -3.22 29.19 -32.18
C SER A 666 -3.69 28.04 -33.07
N GLU A 667 -4.47 27.15 -32.46
CA GLU A 667 -5.36 26.12 -33.01
C GLU A 667 -5.24 25.78 -34.50
N THR A 668 -4.88 24.52 -34.79
CA THR A 668 -5.43 23.82 -35.96
C THR A 668 -5.54 22.32 -35.65
N LYS A 669 -6.79 21.85 -35.47
CA LYS A 669 -7.15 20.45 -35.68
C LYS A 669 -6.92 20.15 -37.16
N CYS A 670 -6.21 19.08 -37.50
CA CYS A 670 -6.38 18.46 -38.82
C CYS A 670 -6.35 16.94 -38.71
N GLN A 671 -7.36 16.35 -39.34
CA GLN A 671 -7.75 14.95 -39.34
C GLN A 671 -6.72 14.09 -40.07
N MET A 672 -6.47 12.90 -39.55
CA MET A 672 -5.73 11.86 -40.24
C MET A 672 -6.71 11.14 -41.18
N GLN A 673 -6.66 11.47 -42.48
CA GLN A 673 -7.38 10.76 -43.52
C GLN A 673 -6.74 9.39 -43.79
N LEU A 674 -7.56 8.34 -43.72
CA LEU A 674 -7.30 7.04 -44.32
C LEU A 674 -7.28 7.19 -45.85
N ILE A 675 -6.18 6.80 -46.49
CA ILE A 675 -6.16 6.49 -47.93
C ILE A 675 -5.96 4.99 -48.06
N THR A 676 -7.06 4.31 -48.40
CA THR A 676 -7.09 2.96 -48.96
C THR A 676 -6.76 3.04 -50.45
N GLY A 677 -5.84 2.19 -50.91
CA GLY A 677 -5.59 2.02 -52.35
C GLY A 677 -4.58 0.90 -52.62
N PHE A 678 -5.06 -0.33 -52.75
CA PHE A 678 -4.37 -1.36 -53.53
C PHE A 678 -4.60 -1.09 -55.03
N PRO A 679 -3.68 -1.53 -55.90
CA PRO A 679 -4.14 -2.51 -56.88
C PRO A 679 -3.21 -3.73 -57.03
N ASN A 680 -3.89 -4.85 -57.30
CA ASN A 680 -3.38 -6.19 -57.56
C ASN A 680 -2.47 -6.29 -58.79
N GLN A 681 -1.55 -7.26 -58.72
CA GLN A 681 -0.97 -7.89 -59.89
C GLN A 681 -2.04 -8.66 -60.67
N ASN A 682 -2.09 -8.47 -61.99
CA ASN A 682 -2.56 -9.50 -62.91
C ASN A 682 -1.81 -9.42 -64.25
N LYS A 683 -1.01 -10.47 -64.48
CA LYS A 683 -0.70 -11.20 -65.72
C LYS A 683 -0.41 -10.49 -67.05
N SER A 684 0.62 -11.09 -67.66
CA SER A 684 0.79 -11.44 -69.08
C SER A 684 1.48 -10.44 -70.00
N SER A 685 2.69 -10.86 -70.36
CA SER A 685 3.49 -10.47 -71.52
C SER A 685 2.95 -11.07 -72.83
N ARG A 686 2.89 -10.25 -73.88
CA ARG A 686 3.08 -10.51 -75.35
C ARG A 686 2.44 -9.32 -76.10
N GLY A 687 3.05 -8.64 -77.07
CA GLY A 687 4.36 -8.72 -77.70
C GLY A 687 4.46 -7.73 -78.88
N PHE A 688 5.69 -7.46 -79.33
CA PHE A 688 6.16 -6.89 -80.62
C PHE A 688 5.68 -5.48 -81.02
N THR A 689 6.50 -4.60 -81.60
CA THR A 689 7.79 -4.77 -82.32
C THR A 689 9.06 -4.81 -81.50
#